data_AF-A0A9P5H114-F1
#
_entry.id   AF-A0A9P5H114-F1
#
_cell.length_a   1.000
_cell.length_b   1.000
_cell.length_c   1.000
_cell.angle_alpha   90.00
_cell.angle_beta   90.00
_cell.angle_gamma   90.00
#
_symmetry.space_group_name_H-M   'P 1'
#
loop_
_entity.id
_entity.type
_entity.pdbx_description
1 polymer ?
#
loop_
_entity_poly.entity_id
_entity_poly.type
_entity_poly.pdbx_seq_one_letter_code
_entity_poly.pdbx_strand_id
1 'polypeptide(L)'
;MDCKVVNYCSTAHQSADRPRHNAACNVILKSQETLELEEAALRARPGSVDVFSSGVGRFWRLVDTRDYMRARFAAADALLGVNTLRAVENALGHFNDMLRLSRSDGLGVRDIIPHLLLRLGREQECYDFLKWWATIDGNSRYDWSDATLPYLDLHEADAFESVDMFCSGTHSLSHLVALTLLKLRLYLDLSAYGDPEDVFGFEFGDSCPEPDRPVGTLARRKMQTMGRRRISTTVARLKDQYQRLCRVVNDANPYFWDDLVAEETTSPPLSYTHGSKEEVDLVLHQCQRSWQESEDAVIMADSDTWKFIRVYEGSITAAGVGNTPTEGLREGTEKLEIKRGTGIVFPSMFKPPLTTSSPAELFPPTPMGRSQTVRFVSRNDRGTALVYVDGACANNGQLEPRAGWAVVLGTPGNDDKCNDSVVSGRLEDKGPFGDDAVATSNRAELRAAIAALRLCDWRAEGYDGLVIATDASYVVNGATGWAKGWVHNGWTTHGGGNVKNKDLWELLLGEVERWKDRGLRVDLWKIPREWNADADAAAKQATHNGVAENEFRDTTTGVSQTKPVGTKPGHRILALCLEDESLFDACFGSLVSHITSRAKMERATTQEAALAILTQDSPPSVILIADGGLTSRRKVWECVIDRLREGTTVVLAGSFSSMVNEGQFNRFFARVGLPWQRGSYHRTTVSLCRDVVDGDLASRLPSAYSQKALFAKNVERSAAWYTESETSNEAAVAFAKVGSGRLGYVGDVNGEEASNVVVLAMCGLLD
;
A
#
# COMPACT_ATOMS: atom_id res chain seq x y z
N MET A 1 -16.21 8.42 48.55
CA MET A 1 -15.57 9.66 48.08
C MET A 1 -16.19 10.00 46.74
N ASP A 2 -16.55 11.28 46.54
CA ASP A 2 -17.17 11.73 45.30
C ASP A 2 -16.18 11.69 44.12
N CYS A 3 -16.64 11.23 42.96
CA CYS A 3 -15.84 11.20 41.75
C CYS A 3 -15.54 12.65 41.31
N LYS A 4 -14.27 13.07 41.33
CA LYS A 4 -13.86 14.42 40.89
C LYS A 4 -13.65 14.53 39.37
N VAL A 5 -13.93 13.46 38.62
CA VAL A 5 -13.59 13.34 37.18
C VAL A 5 -14.85 13.32 36.31
N VAL A 6 -15.99 12.90 36.87
CA VAL A 6 -17.30 12.87 36.23
C VAL A 6 -18.31 13.59 37.12
N ASN A 7 -19.09 14.50 36.54
CA ASN A 7 -20.15 15.21 37.25
C ASN A 7 -21.45 14.42 37.09
N TYR A 8 -22.14 14.17 38.21
CA TYR A 8 -23.46 13.55 38.21
C TYR A 8 -24.48 14.55 38.73
N CYS A 9 -25.63 14.65 38.07
CA CYS A 9 -26.72 15.51 38.53
C CYS A 9 -27.41 14.97 39.80
N SER A 10 -27.14 13.72 40.19
CA SER A 10 -27.60 13.14 41.46
C SER A 10 -26.68 11.99 41.92
N THR A 11 -26.72 11.69 43.22
CA THR A 11 -26.05 10.52 43.82
C THR A 11 -26.61 9.20 43.29
N ALA A 12 -27.88 9.18 42.85
CA ALA A 12 -28.49 8.01 42.21
C ALA A 12 -27.87 7.71 40.84
N HIS A 13 -27.67 8.73 40.00
CA HIS A 13 -27.00 8.56 38.70
C HIS A 13 -25.52 8.19 38.86
N GLN A 14 -24.84 8.75 39.86
CA GLN A 14 -23.48 8.34 40.20
C GLN A 14 -23.41 6.86 40.60
N SER A 15 -24.37 6.40 41.42
CA SER A 15 -24.42 5.01 41.88
C SER A 15 -24.76 4.04 40.73
N ALA A 16 -25.64 4.45 39.81
CA ALA A 16 -25.99 3.68 38.62
C ALA A 16 -24.83 3.57 37.61
N ASP A 17 -24.03 4.62 37.46
CA ASP A 17 -22.88 4.64 36.56
C ASP A 17 -21.62 3.99 37.17
N ARG A 18 -21.60 3.80 38.50
CA ARG A 18 -20.46 3.24 39.23
C ARG A 18 -19.90 1.95 38.64
N PRO A 19 -20.71 0.93 38.24
CA PRO A 19 -20.16 -0.28 37.62
C PRO A 19 -19.39 0.00 36.31
N ARG A 20 -19.77 1.04 35.56
CA ARG A 20 -19.14 1.41 34.29
C ARG A 20 -17.83 2.19 34.47
N HIS A 21 -17.76 3.08 35.47
CA HIS A 21 -16.58 3.93 35.65
C HIS A 21 -15.62 3.52 36.79
N ASN A 22 -15.99 2.55 37.64
CA ASN A 22 -15.19 2.16 38.81
C ASN A 22 -13.76 1.71 38.44
N ALA A 23 -13.59 0.98 37.34
CA ALA A 23 -12.27 0.54 36.88
C ALA A 23 -11.34 1.72 36.59
N ALA A 24 -11.79 2.70 35.79
CA ALA A 24 -11.02 3.89 35.47
C ALA A 24 -10.75 4.76 36.73
N CYS A 25 -11.75 4.93 37.59
CA CYS A 25 -11.59 5.70 38.83
C CYS A 25 -10.55 5.09 39.78
N ASN A 26 -10.46 3.77 39.90
CA ASN A 26 -9.46 3.13 40.76
C ASN A 26 -8.03 3.34 40.24
N VAL A 27 -7.84 3.34 38.91
CA VAL A 27 -6.54 3.64 38.29
C VAL A 27 -6.12 5.09 38.58
N ILE A 28 -7.06 6.04 38.47
CA ILE A 28 -6.83 7.45 38.80
C ILE A 28 -6.48 7.63 40.28
N LEU A 29 -7.23 7.01 41.19
CA LEU A 29 -6.96 7.11 42.63
C LEU A 29 -5.56 6.57 42.97
N LYS A 30 -5.21 5.39 42.47
CA LYS A 30 -3.92 4.76 42.75
C LYS A 30 -2.74 5.56 42.19
N SER A 31 -2.89 6.15 41.00
CA SER A 31 -1.85 7.00 40.40
C SER A 31 -1.70 8.32 41.15
N GLN A 32 -2.80 8.91 41.64
CA GLN A 32 -2.76 10.09 42.51
C GLN A 32 -2.09 9.81 43.86
N GLU A 33 -2.42 8.71 44.53
CA GLU A 33 -1.77 8.29 45.78
C GLU A 33 -0.26 8.10 45.59
N THR A 34 0.15 7.49 44.47
CA THR A 34 1.57 7.31 44.13
C THR A 34 2.26 8.67 43.94
N LEU A 35 1.64 9.60 43.21
CA LEU A 35 2.15 10.95 43.03
C LEU A 35 2.33 11.69 44.35
N GLU A 36 1.33 11.61 45.24
CA GLU A 36 1.38 12.26 46.57
C GLU A 36 2.49 11.67 47.44
N LEU A 37 2.73 10.37 47.38
CA LEU A 37 3.82 9.70 48.10
C LEU A 37 5.20 10.17 47.61
N GLU A 38 5.42 10.21 46.30
CA GLU A 38 6.68 10.70 45.71
C GLU A 38 6.90 12.19 46.03
N GLU A 39 5.84 12.99 46.02
CA GLU A 39 5.90 14.41 46.39
C GLU A 39 6.30 14.59 47.86
N ALA A 40 5.68 13.82 48.76
CA ALA A 40 5.99 13.82 50.18
C ALA A 40 7.43 13.36 50.45
N ALA A 41 7.91 12.34 49.74
CA ALA A 41 9.29 11.85 49.84
C ALA A 41 10.30 12.94 49.47
N LEU A 42 10.05 13.71 48.41
CA LEU A 42 10.90 14.83 48.00
C LEU A 42 10.87 15.99 49.03
N ARG A 43 9.72 16.29 49.61
CA ARG A 43 9.58 17.37 50.62
C ARG A 43 10.14 17.01 52.00
N ALA A 44 10.16 15.73 52.36
CA ALA A 44 10.64 15.27 53.66
C ALA A 44 12.18 15.25 53.79
N ARG A 45 12.92 15.67 52.76
CA ARG A 45 14.39 15.60 52.75
C ARG A 45 15.02 16.63 53.71
N PRO A 46 15.88 16.20 54.67
CA PRO A 46 16.54 17.11 55.59
C PRO A 46 17.58 18.00 54.91
N GLY A 47 17.53 19.33 55.13
CA GLY A 47 18.59 20.27 54.76
C GLY A 47 18.64 20.72 53.29
N SER A 48 17.66 20.35 52.45
CA SER A 48 17.58 20.81 51.05
C SER A 48 16.72 22.08 50.92
N VAL A 49 17.18 23.03 50.10
CA VAL A 49 16.31 24.06 49.50
C VAL A 49 15.16 23.35 48.79
N ASP A 50 13.94 23.89 48.89
CA ASP A 50 12.75 23.31 48.26
C ASP A 50 13.01 23.01 46.78
N VAL A 51 13.08 21.72 46.44
CA VAL A 51 13.42 21.28 45.08
C VAL A 51 12.40 21.76 44.06
N PHE A 52 11.13 21.96 44.47
CA PHE A 52 10.06 22.50 43.62
C PHE A 52 10.23 23.97 43.26
N SER A 53 11.11 24.67 43.97
CA SER A 53 11.51 26.05 43.71
C SER A 53 12.90 26.12 43.09
N SER A 54 13.90 25.46 43.66
CA SER A 54 15.29 25.53 43.20
C SER A 54 15.63 24.63 42.01
N GLY A 55 14.83 23.60 41.77
CA GLY A 55 15.03 22.63 40.69
C GLY A 55 14.30 22.96 39.40
N VAL A 56 13.48 24.02 39.36
CA VAL A 56 12.64 24.39 38.21
C VAL A 56 13.48 24.51 36.92
N GLY A 57 12.98 23.93 35.84
CA GLY A 57 13.68 23.79 34.56
C GLY A 57 14.69 22.65 34.49
N ARG A 58 15.05 22.04 35.63
CA ARG A 58 16.12 21.03 35.74
C ARG A 58 15.69 19.72 36.37
N PHE A 59 14.40 19.53 36.69
CA PHE A 59 13.91 18.34 37.40
C PHE A 59 14.42 17.04 36.77
N TRP A 60 14.24 16.84 35.46
CA TRP A 60 14.66 15.59 34.81
C TRP A 60 16.17 15.27 34.91
N ARG A 61 17.02 16.30 35.07
CA ARG A 61 18.47 16.14 35.29
C ARG A 61 18.80 15.68 36.71
N LEU A 62 17.93 15.98 37.68
CA LEU A 62 18.04 15.54 39.06
C LEU A 62 17.47 14.12 39.17
N VAL A 63 18.36 13.13 39.29
CA VAL A 63 18.02 11.70 39.32
C VAL A 63 16.91 11.41 40.34
N ASP A 64 17.00 11.99 41.52
CA ASP A 64 16.06 11.77 42.63
C ASP A 64 14.64 12.28 42.35
N THR A 65 14.44 13.14 41.35
CA THR A 65 13.09 13.67 41.02
C THR A 65 12.41 12.93 39.87
N ARG A 66 13.10 11.96 39.25
CA ARG A 66 12.57 11.25 38.08
C ARG A 66 11.35 10.40 38.42
N ASP A 67 11.31 9.80 39.61
CA ASP A 67 10.19 8.96 40.03
C ASP A 67 8.93 9.80 40.27
N TYR A 68 9.07 10.99 40.86
CA TYR A 68 8.00 11.99 40.90
C TYR A 68 7.49 12.38 39.50
N MET A 69 8.39 12.67 38.55
CA MET A 69 8.00 13.04 37.19
C MET A 69 7.24 11.91 36.47
N ARG A 70 7.66 10.65 36.67
CA ARG A 70 6.96 9.47 36.14
C ARG A 70 5.60 9.24 36.81
N ALA A 71 5.53 9.37 38.13
CA ALA A 71 4.26 9.27 38.86
C ALA A 71 3.27 10.34 38.42
N ARG A 72 3.76 11.56 38.15
CA ARG A 72 2.94 12.66 37.64
C ARG A 72 2.44 12.43 36.22
N PHE A 73 3.29 11.90 35.34
CA PHE A 73 2.87 11.47 34.01
C PHE A 73 1.76 10.41 34.11
N ALA A 74 1.96 9.38 34.92
CA ALA A 74 0.97 8.31 35.10
C ALA A 74 -0.37 8.81 35.65
N ALA A 75 -0.37 9.81 36.54
CA ALA A 75 -1.60 10.44 37.02
C ALA A 75 -2.33 11.23 35.92
N ALA A 76 -1.58 11.96 35.07
CA ALA A 76 -2.15 12.68 33.94
C ALA A 76 -2.72 11.73 32.87
N ASP A 77 -1.99 10.66 32.57
CA ASP A 77 -2.40 9.62 31.61
C ASP A 77 -3.65 8.87 32.09
N ALA A 78 -3.71 8.51 33.38
CA ALA A 78 -4.89 7.90 33.98
C ALA A 78 -6.15 8.79 33.85
N LEU A 79 -5.99 10.11 33.97
CA LEU A 79 -7.09 11.06 33.74
C LEU A 79 -7.57 11.04 32.28
N LEU A 80 -6.64 10.99 31.31
CA LEU A 80 -6.98 10.91 29.89
C LEU A 80 -7.73 9.61 29.54
N GLY A 81 -7.61 8.56 30.35
CA GLY A 81 -8.45 7.37 30.26
C GLY A 81 -9.96 7.66 30.31
N VAL A 82 -10.37 8.76 30.98
CA VAL A 82 -11.76 9.21 31.08
C VAL A 82 -12.06 10.30 30.06
N ASN A 83 -13.07 10.09 29.22
CA ASN A 83 -13.37 10.99 28.10
C ASN A 83 -14.25 12.20 28.48
N THR A 84 -13.76 13.06 29.40
CA THR A 84 -14.48 14.29 29.80
C THR A 84 -13.58 15.53 29.71
N LEU A 85 -14.15 16.69 29.36
CA LEU A 85 -13.41 17.96 29.29
C LEU A 85 -12.69 18.30 30.60
N ARG A 86 -13.30 17.95 31.75
CA ARG A 86 -12.70 18.16 33.08
C ARG A 86 -11.46 17.29 33.29
N ALA A 87 -11.49 16.04 32.84
CA ALA A 87 -10.32 15.16 32.92
C ALA A 87 -9.19 15.67 32.02
N VAL A 88 -9.53 16.15 30.82
CA VAL A 88 -8.59 16.78 29.88
C VAL A 88 -7.94 18.03 30.47
N GLU A 89 -8.72 18.93 31.08
CA GLU A 89 -8.21 20.15 31.72
C GLU A 89 -7.28 19.82 32.89
N ASN A 90 -7.65 18.84 33.73
CA ASN A 90 -6.79 18.41 34.84
C ASN A 90 -5.48 17.79 34.34
N ALA A 91 -5.54 16.92 33.32
CA ALA A 91 -4.35 16.31 32.71
C ALA A 91 -3.43 17.37 32.09
N LEU A 92 -3.99 18.35 31.37
CA LEU A 92 -3.26 19.50 30.84
C LEU A 92 -2.54 20.28 31.96
N GLY A 93 -3.19 20.47 33.11
CA GLY A 93 -2.55 21.08 34.29
C GLY A 93 -1.33 20.30 34.79
N HIS A 94 -1.39 18.97 34.81
CA HIS A 94 -0.23 18.13 35.15
C HIS A 94 0.90 18.27 34.13
N PHE A 95 0.59 18.19 32.83
CA PHE A 95 1.60 18.29 31.77
C PHE A 95 2.26 19.67 31.69
N ASN A 96 1.49 20.75 31.87
CA ASN A 96 2.04 22.10 31.94
C ASN A 96 3.01 22.27 33.12
N ASP A 97 2.67 21.72 34.30
CA ASP A 97 3.60 21.79 35.43
C ASP A 97 4.83 20.92 35.21
N MET A 98 4.70 19.76 34.56
CA MET A 98 5.85 18.94 34.17
C MET A 98 6.80 19.69 33.22
N LEU A 99 6.25 20.40 32.23
CA LEU A 99 7.01 21.27 31.33
C LEU A 99 7.70 22.42 32.08
N ARG A 100 7.01 23.06 33.03
CA ARG A 100 7.61 24.08 33.90
C ARG A 100 8.79 23.52 34.72
N LEU A 101 8.60 22.35 35.33
CA LEU A 101 9.61 21.68 36.15
C LEU A 101 10.80 21.19 35.32
N SER A 102 10.56 20.78 34.07
CA SER A 102 11.57 20.27 33.15
C SER A 102 11.35 20.82 31.73
N ARG A 103 11.89 22.02 31.46
CA ARG A 103 11.72 22.69 30.16
C ARG A 103 12.29 21.91 28.98
N SER A 104 13.32 21.08 29.22
CA SER A 104 13.90 20.20 28.19
C SER A 104 13.02 19.00 27.83
N ASP A 105 11.87 18.85 28.47
CA ASP A 105 10.85 17.84 28.21
C ASP A 105 11.38 16.40 28.06
N GLY A 106 11.98 15.86 29.13
CA GLY A 106 12.55 14.51 29.09
C GLY A 106 11.54 13.36 28.96
N LEU A 107 10.23 13.66 29.00
CA LEU A 107 9.14 12.69 28.91
C LEU A 107 8.23 12.91 27.68
N GLY A 108 8.55 13.88 26.82
CA GLY A 108 7.81 14.13 25.58
C GLY A 108 6.39 14.67 25.77
N VAL A 109 6.10 15.36 26.88
CA VAL A 109 4.75 15.88 27.16
C VAL A 109 4.34 17.00 26.20
N ARG A 110 5.30 17.66 25.54
CA ARG A 110 5.05 18.69 24.52
C ARG A 110 4.35 18.15 23.28
N ASP A 111 4.42 16.84 23.03
CA ASP A 111 3.73 16.19 21.91
C ASP A 111 2.26 15.89 22.26
N ILE A 112 1.88 15.91 23.54
CA ILE A 112 0.50 15.62 23.99
C ILE A 112 -0.32 16.92 24.11
N ILE A 113 0.27 17.98 24.64
CA ILE A 113 -0.40 19.24 25.00
C ILE A 113 -1.21 19.87 23.85
N PRO A 114 -0.70 19.99 22.60
CA PRO A 114 -1.45 20.59 21.51
C PRO A 114 -2.79 19.91 21.26
N HIS A 115 -2.84 18.58 21.35
CA HIS A 115 -4.07 17.80 21.15
C HIS A 115 -5.07 18.06 22.28
N LEU A 116 -4.62 18.18 23.53
CA LEU A 116 -5.50 18.52 24.65
C LEU A 116 -6.09 19.93 24.51
N LEU A 117 -5.28 20.90 24.07
CA LEU A 117 -5.76 22.26 23.79
C LEU A 117 -6.85 22.26 22.71
N LEU A 118 -6.68 21.46 21.65
CA LEU A 118 -7.72 21.30 20.61
C LEU A 118 -9.01 20.68 21.15
N ARG A 119 -8.92 19.67 22.02
CA ARG A 119 -10.10 19.07 22.68
C ARG A 119 -10.85 20.05 23.58
N LEU A 120 -10.13 20.99 24.20
CA LEU A 120 -10.69 22.05 25.04
C LEU A 120 -11.20 23.27 24.24
N GLY A 121 -11.07 23.26 22.90
CA GLY A 121 -11.43 24.40 22.06
C GLY A 121 -10.49 25.62 22.21
N ARG A 122 -9.29 25.42 22.75
CA ARG A 122 -8.27 26.45 23.01
C ARG A 122 -7.33 26.61 21.81
N GLU A 123 -7.92 26.90 20.65
CA GLU A 123 -7.26 26.93 19.33
C GLU A 123 -6.11 27.93 19.26
N GLN A 124 -6.29 29.13 19.84
CA GLN A 124 -5.26 30.17 19.85
C GLN A 124 -4.03 29.72 20.66
N GLU A 125 -4.26 29.16 21.85
CA GLU A 125 -3.19 28.67 22.70
C GLU A 125 -2.46 27.47 22.08
N CYS A 126 -3.19 26.62 21.36
CA CYS A 126 -2.59 25.54 20.57
C CYS A 126 -1.61 26.11 19.52
N TYR A 127 -2.04 27.11 18.76
CA TYR A 127 -1.18 27.72 17.75
C TYR A 127 0.05 28.41 18.36
N ASP A 128 -0.15 29.19 19.41
CA ASP A 128 0.92 29.89 20.12
C ASP A 128 1.96 28.91 20.67
N PHE A 129 1.50 27.79 21.26
CA PHE A 129 2.36 26.72 21.75
C PHE A 129 3.19 26.08 20.62
N LEU A 130 2.54 25.67 19.53
CA LEU A 130 3.20 25.05 18.38
C LEU A 130 4.23 25.99 17.74
N LYS A 131 3.87 27.26 17.56
CA LYS A 131 4.75 28.27 16.97
C LYS A 131 5.95 28.60 17.86
N TRP A 132 5.75 28.66 19.18
CA TRP A 132 6.84 28.88 20.12
C TRP A 132 7.89 27.76 20.01
N TRP A 133 7.46 26.49 20.07
CA TRP A 133 8.37 25.35 19.94
C TRP A 133 9.08 25.30 18.59
N ALA A 134 8.34 25.52 17.49
CA ALA A 134 8.93 25.57 16.15
C ALA A 134 9.97 26.68 15.97
N THR A 135 9.88 27.76 16.77
CA THR A 135 10.84 28.87 16.76
C THR A 135 12.09 28.56 17.61
N ILE A 136 11.90 27.91 18.76
CA ILE A 136 12.96 27.69 19.74
C ILE A 136 13.75 26.40 19.50
N ASP A 137 13.13 25.34 18.98
CA ASP A 137 13.80 24.03 18.81
C ASP A 137 15.04 24.10 17.89
N GLY A 138 15.04 25.00 16.90
CA GLY A 138 16.20 25.24 16.04
C GLY A 138 17.31 26.10 16.66
N ASN A 139 17.10 26.64 17.86
CA ASN A 139 18.02 27.56 18.50
C ASN A 139 19.01 26.82 19.42
N SER A 140 20.17 26.45 18.87
CA SER A 140 21.25 25.80 19.60
C SER A 140 21.83 26.60 20.78
N ARG A 141 21.47 27.90 20.91
CA ARG A 141 21.92 28.77 22.01
C ARG A 141 20.91 28.85 23.15
N TYR A 142 19.73 28.25 23.03
CA TYR A 142 18.73 28.27 24.09
C TYR A 142 19.09 27.27 25.20
N ASP A 143 19.35 27.75 26.41
CA ASP A 143 19.63 26.89 27.57
C ASP A 143 18.33 26.49 28.27
N TRP A 144 17.89 25.25 28.02
CA TRP A 144 16.72 24.66 28.66
C TRP A 144 16.78 24.64 30.20
N SER A 145 17.98 24.73 30.78
CA SER A 145 18.17 24.77 32.23
C SER A 145 18.16 26.16 32.83
N ASP A 146 18.10 27.21 32.02
CA ASP A 146 18.00 28.59 32.48
C ASP A 146 16.51 28.98 32.61
N ALA A 147 16.06 29.10 33.86
CA ALA A 147 14.69 29.48 34.17
C ALA A 147 14.39 30.97 33.89
N THR A 148 15.43 31.79 33.67
CA THR A 148 15.28 33.23 33.41
C THR A 148 15.00 33.56 31.95
N LEU A 149 15.26 32.62 31.03
CA LEU A 149 14.96 32.79 29.61
C LEU A 149 13.43 32.78 29.37
N PRO A 150 12.96 33.52 28.34
CA PRO A 150 11.55 33.51 27.94
C PRO A 150 11.08 32.10 27.61
N TYR A 151 9.90 31.73 28.12
CA TYR A 151 9.39 30.37 28.05
C TYR A 151 7.87 30.36 27.85
N LEU A 152 7.41 29.80 26.73
CA LEU A 152 6.00 29.79 26.32
C LEU A 152 5.33 31.17 26.43
N ASP A 153 6.09 32.21 26.07
CA ASP A 153 5.75 33.63 26.20
C ASP A 153 5.11 34.23 24.93
N LEU A 154 4.86 33.39 23.93
CA LEU A 154 4.15 33.78 22.72
C LEU A 154 2.64 33.76 22.98
N HIS A 155 1.97 34.88 22.67
CA HIS A 155 0.53 35.03 22.81
C HIS A 155 -0.06 35.76 21.61
N GLU A 156 -1.27 35.34 21.21
CA GLU A 156 -2.04 35.97 20.12
C GLU A 156 -1.31 36.00 18.77
N ALA A 157 -0.47 35.01 18.48
CA ALA A 157 0.14 34.88 17.16
C ALA A 157 -0.94 34.63 16.08
N ASP A 158 -0.72 35.11 14.85
CA ASP A 158 -1.70 34.96 13.78
C ASP A 158 -1.80 33.51 13.29
N ALA A 159 -2.74 32.75 13.84
CA ALA A 159 -3.04 31.38 13.43
C ALA A 159 -3.46 31.23 11.96
N PHE A 160 -3.66 32.32 11.23
CA PHE A 160 -3.99 32.33 9.80
C PHE A 160 -2.78 32.63 8.90
N GLU A 161 -1.59 32.87 9.46
CA GLU A 161 -0.36 33.12 8.71
C GLU A 161 0.11 31.88 7.93
N SER A 162 1.17 32.05 7.12
CA SER A 162 1.75 30.96 6.33
C SER A 162 2.28 29.83 7.21
N VAL A 163 2.20 28.59 6.70
CA VAL A 163 2.74 27.39 7.35
C VAL A 163 4.18 27.09 6.95
N ASP A 164 4.84 27.95 6.18
CA ASP A 164 6.18 27.71 5.62
C ASP A 164 7.20 27.28 6.67
N MET A 165 7.20 27.93 7.86
CA MET A 165 8.14 27.58 8.94
C MET A 165 7.99 26.13 9.43
N PHE A 166 6.76 25.59 9.35
CA PHE A 166 6.45 24.21 9.73
C PHE A 166 6.73 23.23 8.58
N CYS A 167 6.74 23.70 7.33
CA CYS A 167 7.02 22.85 6.16
C CYS A 167 8.52 22.72 5.84
N SER A 168 9.37 23.63 6.31
CA SER A 168 10.79 23.67 5.93
C SER A 168 11.76 23.16 7.00
N GLY A 169 11.26 22.66 8.14
CA GLY A 169 12.07 22.23 9.29
C GLY A 169 11.78 20.80 9.74
N THR A 170 12.65 20.26 10.60
CA THR A 170 12.45 18.96 11.26
C THR A 170 11.58 19.17 12.51
N HIS A 171 10.26 19.08 12.34
CA HIS A 171 9.29 19.23 13.42
C HIS A 171 8.78 17.87 13.89
N SER A 172 8.34 17.79 15.14
CA SER A 172 7.67 16.59 15.67
C SER A 172 6.45 16.23 14.80
N LEU A 173 6.29 14.94 14.49
CA LEU A 173 5.11 14.43 13.79
C LEU A 173 3.82 14.84 14.54
N SER A 174 3.84 14.77 15.87
CA SER A 174 2.68 15.14 16.69
C SER A 174 2.30 16.62 16.54
N HIS A 175 3.30 17.51 16.45
CA HIS A 175 3.07 18.94 16.22
C HIS A 175 2.50 19.23 14.84
N LEU A 176 3.02 18.56 13.81
CA LEU A 176 2.49 18.68 12.45
C LEU A 176 1.04 18.20 12.37
N VAL A 177 0.72 17.08 13.03
CA VAL A 177 -0.65 16.54 13.11
C VAL A 177 -1.60 17.50 13.83
N ALA A 178 -1.19 18.06 14.97
CA ALA A 178 -2.00 19.04 15.71
C ALA A 178 -2.25 20.31 14.89
N LEU A 179 -1.20 20.83 14.22
CA LEU A 179 -1.31 21.99 13.35
C LEU A 179 -2.24 21.72 12.16
N THR A 180 -2.17 20.52 11.58
CA THR A 180 -3.04 20.11 10.47
C THR A 180 -4.50 20.13 10.90
N LEU A 181 -4.83 19.53 12.05
CA LEU A 181 -6.19 19.54 12.61
C LEU A 181 -6.66 20.97 12.89
N LEU A 182 -5.81 21.82 13.48
CA LEU A 182 -6.13 23.22 13.74
C LEU A 182 -6.48 23.98 12.45
N LYS A 183 -5.62 23.90 11.42
CA LYS A 183 -5.83 24.59 10.13
C LYS A 183 -7.07 24.07 9.43
N LEU A 184 -7.33 22.77 9.50
CA LEU A 184 -8.51 22.14 8.94
C LEU A 184 -9.80 22.56 9.65
N ARG A 185 -9.80 22.64 10.99
CA ARG A 185 -10.93 23.18 11.76
C ARG A 185 -11.22 24.63 11.39
N LEU A 186 -10.19 25.48 11.28
CA LEU A 186 -10.35 26.87 10.84
C LEU A 186 -10.92 26.98 9.42
N TYR A 187 -10.49 26.10 8.50
CA TYR A 187 -11.05 26.03 7.15
C TYR A 187 -12.53 25.67 7.17
N LEU A 188 -12.91 24.61 7.88
CA LEU A 188 -14.30 24.15 8.00
C LEU A 188 -15.19 25.22 8.64
N ASP A 189 -14.70 25.84 9.72
CA ASP A 189 -15.40 26.90 10.44
C ASP A 189 -15.67 28.12 9.57
N LEU A 190 -14.69 28.58 8.78
CA LEU A 190 -14.91 29.71 7.88
C LEU A 190 -15.75 29.35 6.66
N SER A 191 -15.68 28.10 6.19
CA SER A 191 -16.49 27.62 5.07
C SER A 191 -17.97 27.49 5.43
N ALA A 192 -18.29 27.29 6.71
CA ALA A 192 -19.67 27.18 7.21
C ALA A 192 -20.51 28.46 7.09
N TYR A 193 -19.93 29.60 6.71
CA TYR A 193 -20.63 30.87 6.52
C TYR A 193 -21.06 31.12 5.06
N GLY A 194 -21.00 30.09 4.22
CA GLY A 194 -21.49 30.10 2.84
C GLY A 194 -20.39 30.12 1.79
N ASP A 195 -20.71 29.57 0.63
CA ASP A 195 -19.84 29.47 -0.53
C ASP A 195 -19.56 30.87 -1.10
N PRO A 196 -18.28 31.27 -1.29
CA PRO A 196 -17.93 32.49 -2.00
C PRO A 196 -18.53 32.62 -3.41
N GLU A 197 -18.93 31.50 -4.02
CA GLU A 197 -19.38 31.43 -5.41
C GLU A 197 -20.89 31.20 -5.59
N ASP A 198 -21.72 31.18 -4.54
CA ASP A 198 -23.17 30.90 -4.67
C ASP A 198 -24.00 32.07 -5.26
N VAL A 199 -23.91 32.19 -6.59
CA VAL A 199 -24.96 32.14 -7.63
C VAL A 199 -26.28 32.94 -7.54
N PHE A 200 -26.69 33.55 -6.42
CA PHE A 200 -27.87 34.44 -6.44
C PHE A 200 -27.53 35.81 -5.86
N GLY A 201 -27.28 36.77 -6.76
CA GLY A 201 -26.97 38.17 -6.48
C GLY A 201 -28.09 38.96 -5.78
N PHE A 202 -28.53 38.49 -4.62
CA PHE A 202 -29.33 39.25 -3.68
C PHE A 202 -28.39 39.89 -2.66
N GLU A 203 -28.35 41.23 -2.67
CA GLU A 203 -27.82 42.04 -1.58
C GLU A 203 -28.65 41.78 -0.32
N PHE A 204 -28.31 40.73 0.41
CA PHE A 204 -28.66 40.65 1.82
C PHE A 204 -27.82 41.71 2.55
N GLY A 205 -28.50 42.59 3.30
CA GLY A 205 -27.88 43.66 4.07
C GLY A 205 -26.80 43.16 5.04
N ASP A 206 -26.07 44.11 5.65
CA ASP A 206 -24.84 43.99 6.46
C ASP A 206 -24.78 42.91 7.59
N SER A 207 -25.80 42.07 7.77
CA SER A 207 -25.77 40.92 8.68
C SER A 207 -25.01 39.74 8.08
N CYS A 208 -23.94 39.29 8.74
CA CYS A 208 -23.30 38.00 8.45
C CYS A 208 -24.34 36.87 8.53
N PRO A 209 -24.36 35.93 7.58
CA PRO A 209 -25.20 34.74 7.69
C PRO A 209 -24.83 33.97 8.97
N GLU A 210 -25.84 33.40 9.64
CA GLU A 210 -25.60 32.48 10.74
C GLU A 210 -24.93 31.22 10.17
N PRO A 211 -23.89 30.68 10.84
CA PRO A 211 -23.21 29.49 10.34
C PRO A 211 -24.11 28.27 10.46
N ASP A 212 -24.03 27.37 9.48
CA ASP A 212 -24.80 26.11 9.47
C ASP A 212 -24.31 25.09 10.52
N ARG A 213 -23.28 25.43 11.31
CA ARG A 213 -22.71 24.60 12.37
C ARG A 213 -22.10 25.43 13.52
N PRO A 214 -21.85 24.83 14.69
CA PRO A 214 -21.06 25.46 15.74
C PRO A 214 -19.66 25.83 15.26
N VAL A 215 -19.29 27.10 15.40
CA VAL A 215 -17.99 27.66 14.96
C VAL A 215 -17.13 28.02 16.17
N GLY A 216 -15.85 27.66 16.09
CA GLY A 216 -14.80 27.95 17.07
C GLY A 216 -14.62 29.44 17.33
N THR A 217 -14.15 29.75 18.53
CA THR A 217 -14.02 31.15 19.01
C THR A 217 -13.00 31.93 18.18
N LEU A 218 -11.95 31.26 17.69
CA LEU A 218 -10.90 31.91 16.89
C LEU A 218 -11.41 32.32 15.51
N ALA A 219 -12.09 31.42 14.79
CA ALA A 219 -12.73 31.72 13.51
C ALA A 219 -13.78 32.82 13.66
N ARG A 220 -14.64 32.76 14.69
CA ARG A 220 -15.64 33.79 14.97
C ARG A 220 -15.03 35.18 15.18
N ARG A 221 -13.97 35.29 15.98
CA ARG A 221 -13.25 36.57 16.19
C ARG A 221 -12.62 37.07 14.90
N LYS A 222 -12.02 36.18 14.10
CA LYS A 222 -11.44 36.54 12.79
C LYS A 222 -12.52 37.08 11.85
N MET A 223 -13.72 36.51 11.87
CA MET A 223 -14.83 37.00 11.06
C MET A 223 -15.35 38.37 11.50
N GLN A 224 -15.49 38.61 12.80
CA GLN A 224 -15.91 39.92 13.31
C GLN A 224 -14.95 41.05 12.92
N THR A 225 -13.69 40.72 12.66
CA THR A 225 -12.64 41.68 12.27
C THR A 225 -12.40 41.74 10.75
N MET A 226 -12.99 40.84 9.96
CA MET A 226 -12.70 40.65 8.54
C MET A 226 -13.93 40.95 7.65
N GLY A 227 -13.76 41.80 6.63
CA GLY A 227 -14.83 42.06 5.64
C GLY A 227 -15.08 40.86 4.70
N ARG A 228 -16.33 40.72 4.22
CA ARG A 228 -16.84 39.56 3.44
C ARG A 228 -15.93 39.13 2.26
N ARG A 229 -15.39 40.07 1.48
CA ARG A 229 -14.48 39.78 0.35
C ARG A 229 -13.15 39.12 0.74
N ARG A 230 -12.72 39.23 2.00
CA ARG A 230 -11.47 38.62 2.49
C ARG A 230 -11.67 37.20 3.02
N ILE A 231 -12.92 36.79 3.27
CA ILE A 231 -13.25 35.46 3.79
C ILE A 231 -12.91 34.41 2.74
N SER A 232 -13.38 34.58 1.51
CA SER A 232 -13.13 33.64 0.40
C SER A 232 -11.63 33.41 0.15
N THR A 233 -10.84 34.48 0.12
CA THR A 233 -9.38 34.40 -0.04
C THR A 233 -8.71 33.70 1.15
N THR A 234 -9.24 33.88 2.36
CA THR A 234 -8.71 33.24 3.57
C THR A 234 -9.06 31.75 3.60
N VAL A 235 -10.28 31.38 3.21
CA VAL A 235 -10.74 29.99 3.06
C VAL A 235 -9.88 29.25 2.04
N ALA A 236 -9.67 29.84 0.85
CA ALA A 236 -8.81 29.26 -0.18
C ALA A 236 -7.36 29.07 0.31
N ARG A 237 -6.82 30.04 1.05
CA ARG A 237 -5.49 29.93 1.64
C ARG A 237 -5.41 28.85 2.72
N LEU A 238 -6.40 28.76 3.61
CA LEU A 238 -6.44 27.71 4.63
C LEU A 238 -6.55 26.32 4.00
N LYS A 239 -7.29 26.20 2.89
CA LYS A 239 -7.38 24.96 2.11
C LYS A 239 -6.00 24.51 1.62
N ASP A 240 -5.28 25.40 0.94
CA ASP A 240 -3.91 25.12 0.49
C ASP A 240 -2.97 24.78 1.67
N GLN A 241 -3.08 25.52 2.78
CA GLN A 241 -2.27 25.29 3.97
C GLN A 241 -2.48 23.90 4.58
N TYR A 242 -3.72 23.47 4.84
CA TYR A 242 -3.93 22.15 5.44
C TYR A 242 -3.57 21.04 4.45
N GLN A 243 -3.84 21.19 3.15
CA GLN A 243 -3.47 20.18 2.13
C GLN A 243 -1.95 20.05 2.01
N ARG A 244 -1.21 21.16 2.15
CA ARG A 244 0.26 21.13 2.22
C ARG A 244 0.74 20.45 3.50
N LEU A 245 0.10 20.72 4.64
CA LEU A 245 0.43 20.04 5.90
C LEU A 245 0.11 18.53 5.82
N CYS A 246 -0.97 18.11 5.17
CA CYS A 246 -1.25 16.71 4.91
C CYS A 246 -0.10 16.00 4.18
N ARG A 247 0.46 16.67 3.15
CA ARG A 247 1.66 16.17 2.45
C ARG A 247 2.87 16.10 3.37
N VAL A 248 3.14 17.15 4.14
CA VAL A 248 4.29 17.17 5.07
C VAL A 248 4.18 16.08 6.14
N VAL A 249 2.99 15.85 6.70
CA VAL A 249 2.74 14.74 7.63
C VAL A 249 2.98 13.39 6.96
N ASN A 250 2.52 13.22 5.71
CA ASN A 250 2.74 11.99 4.95
C ASN A 250 4.22 11.75 4.63
N ASP A 251 4.95 12.80 4.26
CA ASP A 251 6.39 12.74 3.97
C ASP A 251 7.19 12.44 5.24
N ALA A 252 6.76 12.99 6.39
CA ALA A 252 7.34 12.68 7.70
C ALA A 252 7.05 11.24 8.12
N ASN A 253 5.80 10.77 7.92
CA ASN A 253 5.41 9.40 8.22
C ASN A 253 4.26 8.93 7.32
N PRO A 254 4.50 7.98 6.40
CA PRO A 254 3.53 7.56 5.39
C PRO A 254 2.38 6.71 5.95
N TYR A 255 2.46 6.27 7.20
CA TYR A 255 1.43 5.41 7.81
C TYR A 255 0.32 6.20 8.52
N PHE A 256 0.55 7.49 8.80
CA PHE A 256 -0.32 8.26 9.70
C PHE A 256 -1.77 8.36 9.20
N TRP A 257 -1.97 8.79 7.95
CA TRP A 257 -3.31 9.03 7.42
C TRP A 257 -4.13 7.75 7.30
N ASP A 258 -3.48 6.64 6.95
CA ASP A 258 -4.12 5.33 6.87
C ASP A 258 -4.60 4.83 8.24
N ASP A 259 -3.80 5.05 9.29
CA ASP A 259 -4.13 4.58 10.63
C ASP A 259 -5.08 5.52 11.37
N LEU A 260 -5.10 6.81 11.03
CA LEU A 260 -6.03 7.77 11.62
C LEU A 260 -7.49 7.39 11.40
N VAL A 261 -7.79 6.84 10.21
CA VAL A 261 -9.15 6.42 9.81
C VAL A 261 -9.45 4.96 10.18
N ALA A 262 -8.49 4.23 10.75
CA ALA A 262 -8.70 2.86 11.19
C ALA A 262 -9.38 2.83 12.57
N GLU A 263 -10.27 1.86 12.79
CA GLU A 263 -10.96 1.68 14.08
C GLU A 263 -10.10 1.02 15.17
N GLU A 264 -8.85 0.64 14.84
CA GLU A 264 -7.99 -0.08 15.77
C GLU A 264 -7.26 0.87 16.74
N THR A 265 -7.46 0.65 18.04
CA THR A 265 -6.63 1.27 19.08
C THR A 265 -5.41 0.39 19.37
N THR A 266 -4.21 0.88 19.07
CA THR A 266 -2.95 0.22 19.43
C THR A 266 -2.43 0.74 20.76
N SER A 267 -1.81 -0.15 21.55
CA SER A 267 -1.09 0.27 22.75
C SER A 267 0.17 1.04 22.34
N PRO A 268 0.57 2.08 23.10
CA PRO A 268 1.77 2.83 22.78
C PRO A 268 3.01 1.91 22.81
N PRO A 269 3.95 2.04 21.86
CA PRO A 269 5.13 1.18 21.78
C PRO A 269 6.14 1.51 22.89
N LEU A 270 7.05 0.56 23.18
CA LEU A 270 8.16 0.78 24.11
C LEU A 270 9.24 1.71 23.53
N SER A 271 9.46 1.65 22.22
CA SER A 271 10.41 2.49 21.49
C SER A 271 9.99 2.58 20.02
N TYR A 272 10.45 3.62 19.34
CA TYR A 272 10.19 3.84 17.92
C TYR A 272 11.39 4.54 17.28
N THR A 273 11.42 4.57 15.95
CA THR A 273 12.31 5.44 15.17
C THR A 273 11.47 6.39 14.34
N HIS A 274 11.97 7.60 14.07
CA HIS A 274 11.26 8.55 13.22
C HIS A 274 10.93 7.94 11.85
N GLY A 275 9.69 8.13 11.40
CA GLY A 275 9.12 7.55 10.17
C GLY A 275 8.63 6.11 10.30
N SER A 276 8.70 5.48 11.49
CA SER A 276 8.25 4.09 11.70
C SER A 276 6.76 4.00 12.00
N LYS A 277 6.20 2.79 11.87
CA LYS A 277 4.79 2.52 12.22
C LYS A 277 4.52 2.71 13.71
N GLU A 278 5.50 2.37 14.55
CA GLU A 278 5.44 2.53 16.01
C GLU A 278 5.37 4.02 16.39
N GLU A 279 6.04 4.91 15.65
CA GLU A 279 5.89 6.37 15.85
C GLU A 279 4.44 6.80 15.66
N VAL A 280 3.76 6.28 14.63
CA VAL A 280 2.33 6.56 14.38
C VAL A 280 1.46 6.00 15.49
N ASP A 281 1.73 4.79 16.00
CA ASP A 281 0.97 4.22 17.12
C ASP A 281 1.06 5.13 18.36
N LEU A 282 2.24 5.67 18.65
CA LEU A 282 2.41 6.63 19.74
C LEU A 282 1.65 7.95 19.46
N VAL A 283 1.79 8.53 18.28
CA VAL A 283 1.14 9.82 17.96
C VAL A 283 -0.39 9.68 17.94
N LEU A 284 -0.93 8.59 17.39
CA LEU A 284 -2.36 8.31 17.41
C LEU A 284 -2.88 8.12 18.84
N HIS A 285 -2.13 7.41 19.69
CA HIS A 285 -2.49 7.31 21.11
C HIS A 285 -2.67 8.69 21.77
N GLN A 286 -1.91 9.69 21.33
CA GLN A 286 -1.98 11.07 21.84
C GLN A 286 -3.07 11.92 21.16
N CYS A 287 -3.28 11.76 19.85
CA CYS A 287 -4.10 12.69 19.05
C CYS A 287 -5.47 12.15 18.63
N GLN A 288 -5.70 10.83 18.62
CA GLN A 288 -6.87 10.20 17.99
C GLN A 288 -8.19 10.80 18.49
N ARG A 289 -8.33 11.05 19.79
CA ARG A 289 -9.55 11.65 20.35
C ARG A 289 -9.81 13.07 19.84
N SER A 290 -8.78 13.89 19.66
CA SER A 290 -8.94 15.25 19.15
C SER A 290 -9.44 15.28 17.70
N TRP A 291 -9.03 14.29 16.91
CA TRP A 291 -9.51 14.07 15.54
C TRP A 291 -10.92 13.47 15.51
N GLN A 292 -11.22 12.45 16.33
CA GLN A 292 -12.55 11.85 16.43
C GLN A 292 -13.63 12.83 16.89
N GLU A 293 -13.29 13.78 17.78
CA GLU A 293 -14.16 14.90 18.17
C GLU A 293 -14.39 15.91 17.02
N SER A 294 -13.78 15.69 15.85
CA SER A 294 -13.89 16.52 14.64
C SER A 294 -14.10 15.64 13.41
N GLU A 295 -15.22 14.93 13.37
CA GLU A 295 -15.59 13.99 12.30
C GLU A 295 -15.45 14.59 10.89
N ASP A 296 -15.95 15.81 10.67
CA ASP A 296 -15.81 16.53 9.39
C ASP A 296 -14.34 16.69 8.95
N ALA A 297 -13.43 16.87 9.92
CA ALA A 297 -12.00 17.00 9.65
C ALA A 297 -11.38 15.65 9.26
N VAL A 298 -11.82 14.56 9.87
CA VAL A 298 -11.38 13.20 9.48
C VAL A 298 -11.85 12.90 8.05
N ILE A 299 -13.12 13.16 7.74
CA ILE A 299 -13.69 12.95 6.40
C ILE A 299 -12.95 13.78 5.35
N MET A 300 -12.72 15.07 5.63
CA MET A 300 -12.03 15.96 4.70
C MET A 300 -10.57 15.54 4.50
N ALA A 301 -9.85 15.23 5.58
CA ALA A 301 -8.48 14.74 5.48
C ALA A 301 -8.44 13.46 4.63
N ASP A 302 -9.31 12.50 4.92
CA ASP A 302 -9.41 11.24 4.18
C ASP A 302 -9.66 11.44 2.67
N SER A 303 -10.58 12.34 2.32
CA SER A 303 -10.90 12.68 0.93
C SER A 303 -9.75 13.32 0.16
N ASP A 304 -8.81 13.97 0.85
CA ASP A 304 -7.66 14.64 0.25
C ASP A 304 -6.39 13.79 0.30
N THR A 305 -6.28 12.86 1.25
CA THR A 305 -5.07 12.07 1.48
C THR A 305 -4.97 10.81 0.64
N TRP A 306 -6.05 10.35 0.01
CA TRP A 306 -6.03 9.11 -0.80
C TRP A 306 -4.95 9.11 -1.89
N LYS A 307 -4.58 10.29 -2.41
CA LYS A 307 -3.54 10.48 -3.43
C LYS A 307 -2.14 10.09 -2.96
N PHE A 308 -1.93 10.03 -1.65
CA PHE A 308 -0.65 9.72 -1.01
C PHE A 308 -0.62 8.28 -0.46
N ILE A 309 -1.73 7.55 -0.58
CA ILE A 309 -1.85 6.20 -0.06
C ILE A 309 -0.94 5.27 -0.86
N ARG A 310 -0.13 4.53 -0.12
CA ARG A 310 0.74 3.51 -0.71
C ARG A 310 -0.08 2.30 -1.09
N VAL A 311 0.28 1.71 -2.22
CA VAL A 311 -0.16 0.36 -2.55
C VAL A 311 0.36 -0.56 -1.44
N TYR A 312 -0.52 -1.32 -0.81
CA TYR A 312 -0.10 -2.31 0.18
C TYR A 312 0.74 -3.38 -0.54
N GLU A 313 1.87 -3.81 0.01
CA GLU A 313 2.79 -4.75 -0.67
C GLU A 313 2.81 -6.17 -0.06
N GLY A 314 2.09 -6.40 1.05
CA GLY A 314 1.99 -7.71 1.72
C GLY A 314 2.92 -7.86 2.93
N SER A 315 2.60 -8.79 3.82
CA SER A 315 3.43 -9.13 4.99
C SER A 315 4.46 -10.22 4.64
N ILE A 316 5.63 -9.82 4.14
CA ILE A 316 6.81 -10.70 4.13
C ILE A 316 7.25 -10.86 5.60
N THR A 317 7.44 -12.10 6.03
CA THR A 317 7.74 -12.51 7.41
C THR A 317 8.81 -11.66 8.10
N ALA A 318 8.51 -11.26 9.35
CA ALA A 318 9.39 -10.52 10.23
C ALA A 318 10.71 -11.27 10.53
N ALA A 319 11.84 -10.74 10.04
CA ALA A 319 13.12 -10.64 10.76
C ALA A 319 14.13 -9.75 10.00
N GLY A 320 14.25 -8.49 10.42
CA GLY A 320 15.53 -7.76 10.43
C GLY A 320 15.96 -6.95 9.20
N VAL A 321 15.96 -5.62 9.39
CA VAL A 321 16.78 -4.56 8.74
C VAL A 321 16.24 -3.89 7.45
N GLY A 322 15.39 -2.87 7.66
CA GLY A 322 15.53 -1.47 7.19
C GLY A 322 15.74 -1.12 5.70
N ASN A 323 14.66 -0.59 5.08
CA ASN A 323 14.49 0.45 4.02
C ASN A 323 15.31 0.34 2.71
N THR A 324 14.77 0.39 1.48
CA THR A 324 13.69 1.22 0.87
C THR A 324 13.30 0.62 -0.51
N PRO A 325 12.25 1.12 -1.22
CA PRO A 325 11.17 0.34 -1.81
C PRO A 325 11.54 -0.39 -3.11
N THR A 326 11.08 -1.63 -3.27
CA THR A 326 11.09 -2.31 -4.57
C THR A 326 9.90 -3.24 -4.71
N GLU A 327 9.04 -2.80 -5.62
CA GLU A 327 8.00 -3.51 -6.35
C GLU A 327 8.17 -5.04 -6.39
N GLY A 328 7.15 -5.71 -5.84
CA GLY A 328 6.41 -6.80 -6.44
C GLY A 328 7.19 -7.99 -7.01
N LEU A 329 7.03 -9.15 -6.38
CA LEU A 329 7.11 -10.44 -7.07
C LEU A 329 6.09 -11.47 -6.57
N ARG A 330 5.23 -11.84 -7.52
CA ARG A 330 4.28 -12.94 -7.52
C ARG A 330 5.01 -14.23 -7.93
N GLU A 331 4.50 -15.38 -7.48
CA GLU A 331 4.67 -16.65 -8.18
C GLU A 331 3.31 -17.25 -8.55
N GLY A 332 3.20 -17.69 -9.80
CA GLY A 332 2.00 -18.31 -10.37
C GLY A 332 1.89 -18.01 -11.85
N THR A 333 2.79 -18.59 -12.66
CA THR A 333 2.75 -18.69 -14.15
C THR A 333 1.89 -17.64 -14.86
N GLU A 334 2.16 -16.37 -14.59
CA GLU A 334 1.74 -15.28 -15.47
C GLU A 334 2.62 -15.37 -16.71
N LYS A 335 2.03 -15.27 -17.90
CA LYS A 335 2.80 -14.97 -19.11
C LYS A 335 3.68 -13.78 -18.75
N LEU A 336 4.99 -13.99 -18.76
CA LEU A 336 5.93 -12.94 -18.39
C LEU A 336 5.64 -11.77 -19.34
N GLU A 337 5.42 -10.58 -18.79
CA GLU A 337 5.11 -9.41 -19.61
C GLU A 337 6.19 -9.27 -20.69
N ILE A 338 5.77 -9.19 -21.95
CA ILE A 338 6.67 -9.03 -23.07
C ILE A 338 6.90 -7.54 -23.25
N LYS A 339 8.00 -7.02 -22.69
CA LYS A 339 8.35 -5.59 -22.72
C LYS A 339 9.53 -5.33 -23.64
N ARG A 340 9.48 -4.22 -24.40
CA ARG A 340 10.65 -3.70 -25.12
C ARG A 340 11.59 -3.06 -24.10
N GLY A 341 12.81 -3.57 -24.00
CA GLY A 341 13.86 -3.02 -23.15
C GLY A 341 14.26 -1.61 -23.56
N THR A 342 14.52 -0.77 -22.56
CA THR A 342 14.90 0.63 -22.76
C THR A 342 16.35 0.78 -23.22
N GLY A 343 17.17 -0.24 -23.00
CA GLY A 343 18.61 -0.22 -23.28
C GLY A 343 19.36 0.67 -22.30
N ILE A 344 18.86 0.78 -21.06
CA ILE A 344 19.57 1.41 -19.93
C ILE A 344 20.49 0.39 -19.27
N VAL A 345 20.12 -0.90 -19.32
CA VAL A 345 20.86 -2.01 -18.72
C VAL A 345 21.26 -3.00 -19.79
N PHE A 346 22.50 -3.49 -19.71
CA PHE A 346 23.05 -4.48 -20.64
C PHE A 346 23.70 -5.62 -19.85
N PRO A 347 23.67 -6.85 -20.37
CA PRO A 347 24.40 -7.95 -19.76
C PRO A 347 25.91 -7.69 -19.84
N SER A 348 26.65 -8.23 -18.87
CA SER A 348 28.11 -8.18 -18.85
C SER A 348 28.73 -9.40 -19.51
N MET A 349 30.02 -9.30 -19.85
CA MET A 349 30.78 -10.45 -20.34
C MET A 349 31.39 -11.19 -19.14
N PHE A 350 31.09 -12.47 -19.00
CA PHE A 350 31.72 -13.32 -18.00
C PHE A 350 33.21 -13.47 -18.30
N LYS A 351 34.06 -13.25 -17.29
CA LYS A 351 35.52 -13.40 -17.40
C LYS A 351 35.97 -14.57 -16.54
N PRO A 352 36.26 -15.75 -17.13
CA PRO A 352 36.77 -16.86 -16.35
C PRO A 352 38.14 -16.52 -15.74
N PRO A 353 38.49 -17.09 -14.57
CA PRO A 353 39.76 -16.80 -13.90
C PRO A 353 40.99 -17.08 -14.78
N LEU A 354 40.91 -18.11 -15.63
CA LEU A 354 41.89 -18.39 -16.68
C LEU A 354 41.14 -18.49 -18.02
N THR A 355 41.76 -18.01 -19.10
CA THR A 355 41.19 -18.10 -20.45
C THR A 355 41.03 -19.54 -20.95
N THR A 356 41.68 -20.50 -20.30
CA THR A 356 41.60 -21.94 -20.59
C THR A 356 40.59 -22.68 -19.71
N SER A 357 40.00 -22.03 -18.70
CA SER A 357 39.04 -22.69 -17.80
C SER A 357 37.78 -23.08 -18.54
N SER A 358 37.33 -24.33 -18.34
CA SER A 358 36.09 -24.82 -18.95
C SER A 358 34.87 -24.52 -18.08
N PRO A 359 33.68 -24.31 -18.68
CA PRO A 359 32.42 -24.23 -17.95
C PRO A 359 32.18 -25.40 -17.00
N ALA A 360 32.46 -26.64 -17.43
CA ALA A 360 32.30 -27.83 -16.58
C ALA A 360 33.25 -27.83 -15.35
N GLU A 361 34.42 -27.22 -15.46
CA GLU A 361 35.36 -27.04 -14.35
C GLU A 361 34.85 -25.98 -13.36
N LEU A 362 34.43 -24.81 -13.86
CA LEU A 362 34.01 -23.69 -13.01
C LEU A 362 32.60 -23.86 -12.43
N PHE A 363 31.71 -24.54 -13.16
CA PHE A 363 30.31 -24.76 -12.84
C PHE A 363 29.95 -26.26 -12.92
N PRO A 364 30.42 -27.09 -11.97
CA PRO A 364 30.10 -28.51 -11.95
C PRO A 364 28.60 -28.76 -11.72
N PRO A 365 28.07 -29.90 -12.22
CA PRO A 365 26.72 -30.33 -11.89
C PRO A 365 26.57 -30.53 -10.38
N THR A 366 25.62 -29.81 -9.78
CA THR A 366 25.40 -29.76 -8.33
C THR A 366 23.94 -30.09 -8.01
N PRO A 367 23.65 -31.12 -7.19
CA PRO A 367 22.29 -31.43 -6.75
C PRO A 367 21.71 -30.36 -5.82
N MET A 368 20.45 -29.99 -6.05
CA MET A 368 19.71 -28.97 -5.30
C MET A 368 18.68 -29.62 -4.34
N GLY A 369 18.84 -29.37 -3.04
CA GLY A 369 17.84 -29.70 -2.00
C GLY A 369 17.40 -31.18 -1.93
N ARG A 370 16.18 -31.43 -1.43
CA ARG A 370 15.56 -32.77 -1.34
C ARG A 370 15.00 -33.29 -2.68
N SER A 371 14.91 -32.44 -3.70
CA SER A 371 14.24 -32.70 -4.99
C SER A 371 15.13 -33.44 -6.02
N GLN A 372 16.41 -33.67 -5.73
CA GLN A 372 17.40 -34.28 -6.63
C GLN A 372 17.62 -33.57 -8.00
N THR A 373 17.07 -32.38 -8.23
CA THR A 373 17.32 -31.58 -9.44
C THR A 373 18.78 -31.12 -9.50
N VAL A 374 19.44 -31.27 -10.65
CA VAL A 374 20.86 -30.89 -10.83
C VAL A 374 20.96 -29.56 -11.59
N ARG A 375 21.79 -28.63 -11.10
CA ARG A 375 22.11 -27.35 -11.74
C ARG A 375 23.62 -27.19 -11.92
N PHE A 376 24.08 -26.45 -12.93
CA PHE A 376 25.49 -26.06 -13.01
C PHE A 376 25.73 -24.84 -12.11
N VAL A 377 26.48 -25.00 -11.01
CA VAL A 377 26.65 -23.96 -9.98
C VAL A 377 28.12 -23.64 -9.81
N SER A 378 28.49 -22.37 -9.66
CA SER A 378 29.90 -21.99 -9.56
C SER A 378 30.57 -22.62 -8.32
N ARG A 379 31.80 -23.12 -8.50
CA ARG A 379 32.61 -23.61 -7.38
C ARG A 379 33.00 -22.51 -6.40
N ASN A 380 33.18 -21.29 -6.89
CA ASN A 380 33.71 -20.17 -6.12
C ASN A 380 32.61 -19.24 -5.60
N ASP A 381 31.41 -19.32 -6.17
CA ASP A 381 30.27 -18.49 -5.79
C ASP A 381 28.96 -19.29 -5.92
N ARG A 382 28.48 -19.82 -4.80
CA ARG A 382 27.27 -20.65 -4.79
C ARG A 382 26.00 -19.89 -5.17
N GLY A 383 26.03 -18.55 -5.19
CA GLY A 383 24.95 -17.70 -5.69
C GLY A 383 24.90 -17.60 -7.22
N THR A 384 25.93 -18.06 -7.95
CA THR A 384 25.96 -17.96 -9.42
C THR A 384 25.73 -19.32 -10.10
N ALA A 385 24.70 -19.39 -10.94
CA ALA A 385 24.39 -20.54 -11.81
C ALA A 385 24.89 -20.33 -13.25
N LEU A 386 25.02 -21.43 -14.00
CA LEU A 386 25.31 -21.44 -15.43
C LEU A 386 24.27 -22.25 -16.21
N VAL A 387 23.95 -21.78 -17.41
CA VAL A 387 23.12 -22.48 -18.40
C VAL A 387 23.78 -22.46 -19.76
N TYR A 388 23.61 -23.53 -20.54
CA TYR A 388 24.05 -23.57 -21.94
C TYR A 388 22.88 -23.29 -22.85
N VAL A 389 23.10 -22.51 -23.91
CA VAL A 389 22.07 -22.19 -24.91
C VAL A 389 22.62 -22.30 -26.32
N ASP A 390 21.76 -22.70 -27.26
CA ASP A 390 22.10 -22.82 -28.68
C ASP A 390 20.89 -22.62 -29.60
N GLY A 391 21.14 -22.22 -30.85
CA GLY A 391 20.14 -21.98 -31.88
C GLY A 391 20.52 -22.53 -33.25
N ALA A 392 19.75 -23.51 -33.74
CA ALA A 392 19.97 -24.14 -35.04
C ALA A 392 18.97 -23.64 -36.09
N CYS A 393 19.38 -23.59 -37.36
CA CYS A 393 18.49 -23.34 -38.49
C CYS A 393 18.86 -24.21 -39.69
N ALA A 394 17.99 -25.17 -40.02
CA ALA A 394 18.02 -25.89 -41.29
C ALA A 394 17.63 -24.95 -42.44
N ASN A 395 18.27 -25.09 -43.61
CA ASN A 395 18.05 -24.25 -44.79
C ASN A 395 18.23 -22.74 -44.52
N ASN A 396 19.14 -22.36 -43.62
CA ASN A 396 19.40 -20.95 -43.28
C ASN A 396 19.76 -20.12 -44.54
N GLY A 397 18.99 -19.07 -44.81
CA GLY A 397 19.16 -18.22 -46.01
C GLY A 397 18.68 -18.85 -47.33
N GLN A 398 18.02 -20.00 -47.29
CA GLN A 398 17.41 -20.69 -48.44
C GLN A 398 15.88 -20.74 -48.28
N LEU A 399 15.17 -21.36 -49.24
CA LEU A 399 13.72 -21.54 -49.16
C LEU A 399 13.35 -22.47 -47.98
N GLU A 400 12.25 -22.14 -47.31
CA GLU A 400 11.70 -22.88 -46.16
C GLU A 400 12.71 -23.10 -45.01
N PRO A 401 13.29 -22.03 -44.43
CA PRO A 401 14.15 -22.15 -43.27
C PRO A 401 13.37 -22.68 -42.07
N ARG A 402 13.95 -23.64 -41.34
CA ARG A 402 13.37 -24.18 -40.10
C ARG A 402 14.38 -24.04 -38.98
N ALA A 403 14.01 -23.30 -37.94
CA ALA A 403 14.89 -23.03 -36.82
C ALA A 403 14.35 -23.61 -35.50
N GLY A 404 15.25 -23.89 -34.57
CA GLY A 404 14.98 -24.40 -33.24
C GLY A 404 15.99 -23.85 -32.23
N TRP A 405 15.57 -23.75 -30.97
CA TRP A 405 16.36 -23.21 -29.87
C TRP A 405 16.39 -24.20 -28.71
N ALA A 406 17.43 -24.17 -27.88
CA ALA A 406 17.55 -25.02 -26.70
C ALA A 406 18.26 -24.34 -25.52
N VAL A 407 17.92 -24.79 -24.31
CA VAL A 407 18.51 -24.41 -23.02
C VAL A 407 18.81 -25.68 -22.22
N VAL A 408 20.04 -25.83 -21.75
CA VAL A 408 20.48 -26.93 -20.87
C VAL A 408 20.80 -26.38 -19.48
N LEU A 409 20.06 -26.86 -18.48
CA LEU A 409 20.08 -26.38 -17.09
C LEU A 409 20.92 -27.25 -16.16
N GLY A 410 21.15 -28.51 -16.55
CA GLY A 410 21.82 -29.53 -15.74
C GLY A 410 22.06 -30.82 -16.52
N THR A 411 22.57 -31.85 -15.85
CA THR A 411 22.76 -33.18 -16.44
C THR A 411 21.52 -34.05 -16.22
N PRO A 412 21.06 -34.83 -17.22
CA PRO A 412 19.97 -35.77 -17.06
C PRO A 412 20.22 -36.75 -15.90
N GLY A 413 19.19 -37.02 -15.08
CA GLY A 413 19.24 -38.07 -14.07
C GLY A 413 19.12 -39.45 -14.70
N ASN A 414 19.67 -40.49 -14.05
CA ASN A 414 19.69 -41.87 -14.56
C ASN A 414 18.31 -42.57 -14.61
N ASP A 415 17.23 -41.91 -14.21
CA ASP A 415 15.87 -42.45 -14.20
C ASP A 415 15.00 -41.76 -15.27
N ASP A 416 14.39 -42.56 -16.14
CA ASP A 416 13.48 -42.19 -17.26
C ASP A 416 12.24 -41.33 -16.86
N LYS A 417 12.17 -40.85 -15.61
CA LYS A 417 11.06 -40.05 -15.06
C LYS A 417 11.39 -38.58 -14.80
N CYS A 418 12.62 -38.11 -15.07
CA CYS A 418 12.99 -36.70 -14.90
C CYS A 418 13.86 -36.20 -16.08
N ASN A 419 13.19 -35.83 -17.18
CA ASN A 419 13.82 -35.25 -18.36
C ASN A 419 13.75 -33.69 -18.38
N ASP A 420 13.75 -33.04 -17.21
CA ASP A 420 13.59 -31.57 -17.06
C ASP A 420 14.90 -30.76 -17.18
N SER A 421 16.01 -31.39 -17.58
CA SER A 421 17.33 -30.72 -17.65
C SER A 421 17.62 -30.04 -18.99
N VAL A 422 16.85 -30.35 -20.04
CA VAL A 422 16.96 -29.75 -21.38
C VAL A 422 15.59 -29.27 -21.82
N VAL A 423 15.47 -27.98 -22.13
CA VAL A 423 14.25 -27.40 -22.71
C VAL A 423 14.57 -26.94 -24.12
N SER A 424 13.76 -27.34 -25.10
CA SER A 424 13.95 -26.95 -26.49
C SER A 424 12.62 -26.74 -27.20
N GLY A 425 12.63 -25.93 -28.25
CA GLY A 425 11.43 -25.60 -29.01
C GLY A 425 11.75 -25.16 -30.43
N ARG A 426 10.78 -25.33 -31.34
CA ARG A 426 10.86 -24.77 -32.70
C ARG A 426 10.74 -23.25 -32.62
N LEU A 427 11.51 -22.53 -33.42
CA LEU A 427 11.42 -21.07 -33.50
C LEU A 427 10.05 -20.67 -34.06
N GLU A 428 9.44 -19.68 -33.44
CA GLU A 428 8.12 -19.15 -33.77
C GLU A 428 8.15 -18.33 -35.07
N ASP A 429 7.04 -18.36 -35.82
CA ASP A 429 6.93 -17.65 -37.11
C ASP A 429 6.73 -16.13 -36.92
N LYS A 430 6.20 -15.71 -35.76
CA LYS A 430 6.05 -14.31 -35.35
C LYS A 430 6.95 -13.97 -34.17
N GLY A 431 7.48 -12.75 -34.17
CA GLY A 431 8.24 -12.20 -33.06
C GLY A 431 7.38 -11.92 -31.83
N PRO A 432 8.02 -11.64 -30.68
CA PRO A 432 7.35 -11.39 -29.40
C PRO A 432 6.35 -10.23 -29.43
N PHE A 433 6.50 -9.29 -30.37
CA PHE A 433 5.62 -8.14 -30.53
C PHE A 433 4.69 -8.24 -31.75
N GLY A 434 4.53 -9.44 -32.32
CA GLY A 434 3.67 -9.71 -33.47
C GLY A 434 4.29 -9.41 -34.83
N ASP A 435 5.56 -9.01 -34.88
CA ASP A 435 6.32 -8.72 -36.11
C ASP A 435 6.58 -10.01 -36.91
N ASP A 436 6.34 -9.98 -38.22
CA ASP A 436 6.71 -11.10 -39.11
C ASP A 436 8.23 -11.23 -39.19
N ALA A 437 8.75 -12.43 -38.98
CA ALA A 437 10.20 -12.64 -38.96
C ALA A 437 10.62 -13.94 -39.64
N VAL A 438 11.68 -13.86 -40.44
CA VAL A 438 12.24 -15.03 -41.11
C VAL A 438 13.08 -15.85 -40.13
N ALA A 439 12.86 -17.15 -40.09
CA ALA A 439 13.69 -18.08 -39.33
C ALA A 439 15.16 -18.02 -39.83
N THR A 440 16.08 -17.72 -38.92
CA THR A 440 17.52 -17.72 -39.18
C THR A 440 18.26 -18.26 -37.96
N SER A 441 19.48 -18.74 -38.14
CA SER A 441 20.30 -19.23 -37.01
C SER A 441 20.51 -18.12 -35.96
N ASN A 442 20.86 -16.89 -36.37
CA ASN A 442 21.02 -15.76 -35.44
C ASN A 442 19.75 -15.45 -34.62
N ARG A 443 18.57 -15.63 -35.21
CA ARG A 443 17.29 -15.42 -34.53
C ARG A 443 17.02 -16.53 -33.51
N ALA A 444 17.34 -17.77 -33.85
CA ALA A 444 17.26 -18.92 -32.96
C ALA A 444 18.20 -18.78 -31.75
N GLU A 445 19.43 -18.33 -31.98
CA GLU A 445 20.43 -18.09 -30.92
C GLU A 445 19.95 -17.02 -29.91
N LEU A 446 19.37 -15.92 -30.41
CA LEU A 446 18.79 -14.89 -29.54
C LEU A 446 17.59 -15.41 -28.75
N ARG A 447 16.73 -16.18 -29.40
CA ARG A 447 15.56 -16.80 -28.75
C ARG A 447 15.97 -17.76 -27.63
N ALA A 448 17.06 -18.51 -27.81
CA ALA A 448 17.60 -19.42 -26.80
C ALA A 448 18.09 -18.66 -25.55
N ALA A 449 18.80 -17.55 -25.73
CA ALA A 449 19.24 -16.69 -24.61
C ALA A 449 18.05 -16.07 -23.86
N ILE A 450 17.01 -15.62 -24.57
CA ILE A 450 15.77 -15.10 -23.98
C ILE A 450 15.03 -16.22 -23.23
N ALA A 451 14.98 -17.43 -23.80
CA ALA A 451 14.35 -18.58 -23.17
C ALA A 451 14.99 -18.85 -21.80
N ALA A 452 16.32 -18.85 -21.71
CA ALA A 452 17.04 -19.05 -20.45
C ALA A 452 16.64 -18.04 -19.35
N LEU A 453 16.41 -16.77 -19.72
CA LEU A 453 15.98 -15.73 -18.79
C LEU A 453 14.50 -15.85 -18.38
N ARG A 454 13.68 -16.53 -19.18
CA ARG A 454 12.23 -16.65 -18.99
C ARG A 454 11.80 -18.04 -18.50
N LEU A 455 12.74 -18.97 -18.34
CA LEU A 455 12.46 -20.38 -18.08
C LEU A 455 12.02 -20.67 -16.63
N CYS A 456 12.74 -20.09 -15.67
CA CYS A 456 12.49 -20.27 -14.25
C CYS A 456 12.78 -19.00 -13.47
N ASP A 457 12.36 -19.00 -12.21
CA ASP A 457 12.66 -17.92 -11.30
C ASP A 457 14.04 -18.12 -10.63
N TRP A 458 15.09 -17.63 -11.28
CA TRP A 458 16.48 -17.78 -10.80
C TRP A 458 16.71 -17.23 -9.38
N ARG A 459 15.99 -16.17 -9.00
CA ARG A 459 16.09 -15.59 -7.64
C ARG A 459 15.38 -16.48 -6.62
N ALA A 460 14.22 -17.03 -6.97
CA ALA A 460 13.53 -18.00 -6.11
C ALA A 460 14.32 -19.31 -5.97
N GLU A 461 15.08 -19.72 -6.99
CA GLU A 461 16.06 -20.82 -6.89
C GLU A 461 17.30 -20.49 -6.03
N GLY A 462 17.41 -19.24 -5.55
CA GLY A 462 18.46 -18.81 -4.62
C GLY A 462 19.72 -18.23 -5.28
N TYR A 463 19.70 -17.99 -6.60
CA TYR A 463 20.83 -17.42 -7.33
C TYR A 463 20.77 -15.90 -7.36
N ASP A 464 21.91 -15.23 -7.32
CA ASP A 464 22.10 -13.78 -7.53
C ASP A 464 22.89 -13.48 -8.82
N GLY A 465 23.44 -14.51 -9.47
CA GLY A 465 24.06 -14.43 -10.79
C GLY A 465 23.65 -15.57 -11.72
N LEU A 466 23.47 -15.26 -13.00
CA LEU A 466 23.25 -16.23 -14.07
C LEU A 466 24.26 -16.01 -15.20
N VAL A 467 25.02 -17.05 -15.52
CA VAL A 467 25.93 -17.08 -16.66
C VAL A 467 25.29 -17.86 -17.80
N ILE A 468 25.03 -17.21 -18.93
CA ILE A 468 24.55 -17.86 -20.15
C ILE A 468 25.75 -18.16 -21.04
N ALA A 469 26.08 -19.44 -21.17
CA ALA A 469 27.16 -19.93 -22.03
C ALA A 469 26.62 -20.27 -23.43
N THR A 470 27.27 -19.73 -24.46
CA THR A 470 26.90 -19.95 -25.87
C THR A 470 28.13 -19.86 -26.77
N ASP A 471 28.12 -20.57 -27.90
CA ASP A 471 29.13 -20.43 -28.93
C ASP A 471 28.76 -19.33 -29.98
N ALA A 472 27.64 -18.63 -29.84
CA ALA A 472 27.22 -17.58 -30.75
C ALA A 472 27.89 -16.23 -30.43
N SER A 473 28.96 -15.89 -31.17
CA SER A 473 29.59 -14.56 -31.08
C SER A 473 28.60 -13.42 -31.36
N TYR A 474 27.58 -13.66 -32.19
CA TYR A 474 26.52 -12.70 -32.49
C TYR A 474 25.73 -12.29 -31.24
N VAL A 475 25.37 -13.25 -30.38
CA VAL A 475 24.65 -13.00 -29.12
C VAL A 475 25.57 -12.30 -28.12
N VAL A 476 26.78 -12.84 -27.90
CA VAL A 476 27.70 -12.31 -26.89
C VAL A 476 28.18 -10.90 -27.22
N ASN A 477 28.71 -10.67 -28.42
CA ASN A 477 29.21 -9.35 -28.82
C ASN A 477 28.06 -8.37 -29.05
N GLY A 478 26.91 -8.86 -29.53
CA GLY A 478 25.72 -8.05 -29.71
C GLY A 478 25.20 -7.50 -28.38
N ALA A 479 24.98 -8.35 -27.38
CA ALA A 479 24.39 -7.93 -26.11
C ALA A 479 25.36 -7.10 -25.25
N THR A 480 26.66 -7.44 -25.24
CA THR A 480 27.65 -6.78 -24.38
C THR A 480 28.30 -5.53 -25.01
N GLY A 481 28.20 -5.40 -26.34
CA GLY A 481 28.84 -4.35 -27.14
C GLY A 481 27.89 -3.63 -28.10
N TRP A 482 27.49 -4.28 -29.20
CA TRP A 482 26.83 -3.61 -30.33
C TRP A 482 25.46 -2.99 -29.99
N ALA A 483 24.67 -3.64 -29.14
CA ALA A 483 23.36 -3.18 -28.73
C ALA A 483 23.39 -1.77 -28.11
N LYS A 484 24.48 -1.43 -27.39
CA LYS A 484 24.67 -0.08 -26.83
C LYS A 484 24.69 0.99 -27.93
N GLY A 485 25.41 0.72 -29.01
CA GLY A 485 25.45 1.60 -30.17
C GLY A 485 24.14 1.64 -30.95
N TRP A 486 23.47 0.49 -31.10
CA TRP A 486 22.18 0.42 -31.79
C TRP A 486 21.08 1.18 -31.05
N VAL A 487 20.97 1.03 -29.73
CA VAL A 487 20.01 1.78 -28.91
C VAL A 487 20.27 3.28 -29.04
N HIS A 488 21.54 3.71 -28.94
CA HIS A 488 21.90 5.12 -29.08
C HIS A 488 21.53 5.70 -30.46
N ASN A 489 21.69 4.92 -31.52
CA ASN A 489 21.41 5.34 -32.89
C ASN A 489 19.99 5.00 -33.35
N GLY A 490 19.04 4.78 -32.44
CA GLY A 490 17.64 4.52 -32.77
C GLY A 490 17.40 3.24 -33.56
N TRP A 491 18.20 2.20 -33.32
CA TRP A 491 18.21 0.89 -34.00
C TRP A 491 18.60 0.94 -35.48
N THR A 492 19.54 1.83 -35.82
CA THR A 492 20.15 1.91 -37.15
C THR A 492 21.58 1.34 -37.15
N THR A 493 21.92 0.64 -38.23
CA THR A 493 23.27 0.14 -38.49
C THR A 493 24.17 1.24 -39.04
N HIS A 494 25.49 1.05 -39.01
CA HIS A 494 26.45 2.02 -39.56
C HIS A 494 26.23 2.31 -41.06
N GLY A 495 25.61 1.37 -41.80
CA GLY A 495 25.22 1.55 -43.21
C GLY A 495 23.86 2.21 -43.42
N GLY A 496 23.23 2.75 -42.38
CA GLY A 496 21.92 3.42 -42.44
C GLY A 496 20.70 2.49 -42.54
N GLY A 497 20.90 1.18 -42.62
CA GLY A 497 19.82 0.20 -42.61
C GLY A 497 19.33 -0.15 -41.20
N ASN A 498 18.12 -0.71 -41.09
CA ASN A 498 17.56 -1.19 -39.82
C ASN A 498 18.36 -2.36 -39.25
N VAL A 499 18.54 -2.38 -37.92
CA VAL A 499 19.16 -3.51 -37.21
C VAL A 499 18.26 -4.75 -37.33
N LYS A 500 18.84 -5.88 -37.76
CA LYS A 500 18.13 -7.16 -37.86
C LYS A 500 17.80 -7.73 -36.47
N ASN A 501 16.69 -8.46 -36.35
CA ASN A 501 16.23 -9.07 -35.10
C ASN A 501 16.00 -8.06 -33.96
N LYS A 502 15.68 -6.81 -34.30
CA LYS A 502 15.44 -5.72 -33.34
C LYS A 502 14.44 -6.13 -32.25
N ASP A 503 13.37 -6.80 -32.63
CA ASP A 503 12.34 -7.32 -31.74
C ASP A 503 12.91 -8.21 -30.62
N LEU A 504 13.72 -9.20 -30.96
CA LEU A 504 14.34 -10.07 -29.96
C LEU A 504 15.42 -9.34 -29.15
N TRP A 505 16.14 -8.39 -29.75
CA TRP A 505 17.10 -7.58 -29.00
C TRP A 505 16.42 -6.69 -27.96
N GLU A 506 15.31 -6.04 -28.33
CA GLU A 506 14.51 -5.25 -27.39
C GLU A 506 13.94 -6.14 -26.28
N LEU A 507 13.44 -7.34 -26.59
CA LEU A 507 13.00 -8.26 -25.55
C LEU A 507 14.14 -8.72 -24.64
N LEU A 508 15.30 -9.10 -25.19
CA LEU A 508 16.47 -9.50 -24.40
C LEU A 508 16.90 -8.41 -23.42
N LEU A 509 16.93 -7.15 -23.86
CA LEU A 509 17.25 -6.02 -22.98
C LEU A 509 16.15 -5.81 -21.91
N GLY A 510 14.88 -6.01 -22.26
CA GLY A 510 13.77 -5.94 -21.31
C GLY A 510 13.88 -7.02 -20.22
N GLU A 511 14.30 -8.23 -20.60
CA GLU A 511 14.55 -9.32 -19.64
C GLU A 511 15.75 -9.05 -18.74
N VAL A 512 16.82 -8.46 -19.28
CA VAL A 512 18.00 -8.09 -18.49
C VAL A 512 17.66 -6.96 -17.51
N GLU A 513 16.86 -5.98 -17.92
CA GLU A 513 16.34 -4.91 -17.06
C GLU A 513 15.48 -5.52 -15.94
N ARG A 514 14.51 -6.36 -16.29
CA ARG A 514 13.68 -7.11 -15.34
C ARG A 514 14.54 -7.86 -14.32
N TRP A 515 15.56 -8.60 -14.76
CA TRP A 515 16.41 -9.35 -13.85
C TRP A 515 17.28 -8.47 -12.95
N LYS A 516 17.78 -7.34 -13.46
CA LYS A 516 18.51 -6.38 -12.63
C LYS A 516 17.63 -5.77 -11.54
N ASP A 517 16.39 -5.42 -11.85
CA ASP A 517 15.44 -4.87 -10.87
C ASP A 517 15.14 -5.89 -9.76
N ARG A 518 15.25 -7.17 -10.09
CA ARG A 518 15.12 -8.32 -9.17
C ARG A 518 16.42 -8.70 -8.45
N GLY A 519 17.51 -7.98 -8.68
CA GLY A 519 18.83 -8.23 -8.08
C GLY A 519 19.59 -9.43 -8.65
N LEU A 520 19.25 -9.90 -9.86
CA LEU A 520 20.01 -10.95 -10.56
C LEU A 520 20.96 -10.32 -11.59
N ARG A 521 22.25 -10.65 -11.51
CA ARG A 521 23.24 -10.29 -12.54
C ARG A 521 23.19 -11.28 -13.70
N VAL A 522 23.12 -10.77 -14.93
CA VAL A 522 23.17 -11.60 -16.15
C VAL A 522 24.50 -11.40 -16.87
N ASP A 523 25.27 -12.47 -16.98
CA ASP A 523 26.56 -12.52 -17.66
C ASP A 523 26.48 -13.44 -18.90
N LEU A 524 27.09 -13.03 -20.02
CA LEU A 524 27.25 -13.87 -21.20
C LEU A 524 28.68 -14.39 -21.29
N TRP A 525 28.84 -15.70 -21.56
CA TRP A 525 30.13 -16.33 -21.76
C TRP A 525 30.23 -16.94 -23.16
N LYS A 526 31.14 -16.40 -23.99
CA LYS A 526 31.50 -17.03 -25.26
C LYS A 526 32.35 -18.27 -24.99
N ILE A 527 31.84 -19.44 -25.38
CA ILE A 527 32.54 -20.72 -25.27
C ILE A 527 32.88 -21.30 -26.65
N PRO A 528 33.87 -22.21 -26.74
CA PRO A 528 34.10 -23.03 -27.93
C PRO A 528 32.91 -23.96 -28.22
N ARG A 529 32.67 -24.26 -29.49
CA ARG A 529 31.51 -25.06 -29.94
C ARG A 529 31.51 -26.46 -29.37
N GLU A 530 32.69 -27.06 -29.22
CA GLU A 530 32.89 -28.38 -28.63
C GLU A 530 32.39 -28.48 -27.18
N TRP A 531 32.26 -27.35 -26.47
CA TRP A 531 31.74 -27.31 -25.10
C TRP A 531 30.23 -27.09 -25.03
N ASN A 532 29.57 -26.83 -26.18
CA ASN A 532 28.13 -26.57 -26.28
C ASN A 532 27.35 -27.71 -26.97
N ALA A 533 27.93 -28.92 -27.02
CA ALA A 533 27.43 -30.01 -27.86
C ALA A 533 25.99 -30.44 -27.55
N ASP A 534 25.61 -30.47 -26.27
CA ASP A 534 24.26 -30.90 -25.85
C ASP A 534 23.19 -29.90 -26.27
N ALA A 535 23.47 -28.60 -26.13
CA ALA A 535 22.56 -27.54 -26.56
C ALA A 535 22.44 -27.52 -28.10
N ASP A 536 23.55 -27.66 -28.84
CA ASP A 536 23.56 -27.75 -30.31
C ASP A 536 22.76 -28.96 -30.82
N ALA A 537 22.92 -30.12 -30.19
CA ALA A 537 22.14 -31.31 -30.54
C ALA A 537 20.64 -31.11 -30.31
N ALA A 538 20.25 -30.56 -29.15
CA ALA A 538 18.86 -30.30 -28.80
C ALA A 538 18.22 -29.25 -29.73
N ALA A 539 18.93 -28.17 -30.05
CA ALA A 539 18.44 -27.13 -30.95
C ALA A 539 18.24 -27.67 -32.38
N LYS A 540 19.16 -28.50 -32.88
CA LYS A 540 19.02 -29.17 -34.18
C LYS A 540 17.83 -30.10 -34.22
N GLN A 541 17.61 -30.89 -33.16
CA GLN A 541 16.45 -31.78 -33.08
C GLN A 541 15.14 -30.98 -33.10
N ALA A 542 15.10 -29.84 -32.41
CA ALA A 542 13.93 -28.95 -32.38
C ALA A 542 13.58 -28.32 -33.74
N THR A 543 14.50 -28.30 -34.73
CA THR A 543 14.17 -27.87 -36.10
C THR A 543 13.17 -28.79 -36.81
N HIS A 544 13.03 -30.04 -36.36
CA HIS A 544 12.20 -31.09 -36.95
C HIS A 544 10.99 -31.50 -36.10
N ASN A 545 10.95 -31.10 -34.82
CA ASN A 545 9.88 -31.48 -33.89
C ASN A 545 8.77 -30.42 -33.86
N GLY A 546 7.53 -30.83 -34.14
CA GLY A 546 6.32 -30.02 -33.96
C GLY A 546 5.94 -29.12 -35.14
N VAL A 547 4.68 -28.64 -35.12
CA VAL A 547 4.20 -27.58 -36.01
C VAL A 547 4.76 -26.25 -35.50
N ALA A 548 5.12 -25.33 -36.39
CA ALA A 548 5.46 -23.96 -36.02
C ALA A 548 4.34 -23.39 -35.13
N GLU A 549 4.65 -22.99 -33.90
CA GLU A 549 3.67 -22.22 -33.13
C GLU A 549 3.60 -20.82 -33.76
N ASN A 550 2.37 -20.39 -34.10
CA ASN A 550 2.13 -19.11 -34.78
C ASN A 550 2.48 -17.89 -33.92
N GLU A 551 2.68 -18.05 -32.60
CA GLU A 551 2.84 -16.97 -31.63
C GLU A 551 3.96 -17.28 -30.62
N PHE A 552 4.69 -16.25 -30.20
CA PHE A 552 5.71 -16.32 -29.15
C PHE A 552 5.11 -16.76 -27.81
N ARG A 553 5.68 -17.81 -27.17
CA ARG A 553 5.18 -18.36 -25.89
C ARG A 553 6.31 -18.66 -24.90
N ASP A 554 6.00 -18.47 -23.61
CA ASP A 554 6.89 -18.87 -22.51
C ASP A 554 6.87 -20.39 -22.32
N THR A 555 8.03 -20.97 -22.06
CA THR A 555 8.22 -22.41 -21.90
C THR A 555 8.68 -22.70 -20.47
N THR A 556 7.81 -22.53 -19.48
CA THR A 556 8.18 -22.85 -18.08
C THR A 556 8.20 -24.36 -17.86
N THR A 557 9.22 -24.88 -17.17
CA THR A 557 9.25 -26.27 -16.68
C THR A 557 8.14 -26.45 -15.62
N GLY A 558 6.95 -26.85 -16.06
CA GLY A 558 5.81 -27.11 -15.20
C GLY A 558 5.84 -28.52 -14.63
N VAL A 559 5.70 -28.63 -13.31
CA VAL A 559 5.40 -29.87 -12.57
C VAL A 559 4.28 -30.63 -13.31
N SER A 560 4.56 -31.90 -13.59
CA SER A 560 3.70 -32.85 -14.31
C SER A 560 2.22 -32.78 -13.87
N GLN A 561 1.33 -32.44 -14.81
CA GLN A 561 -0.11 -32.57 -14.65
C GLN A 561 -0.51 -34.05 -14.65
N THR A 562 -0.91 -34.57 -13.51
CA THR A 562 -1.77 -35.76 -13.49
C THR A 562 -3.18 -35.34 -13.89
N LYS A 563 -3.72 -35.95 -14.95
CA LYS A 563 -5.13 -35.82 -15.33
C LYS A 563 -6.03 -36.18 -14.13
N PRO A 564 -6.99 -35.34 -13.71
CA PRO A 564 -8.07 -35.81 -12.86
C PRO A 564 -9.10 -36.49 -13.75
N VAL A 565 -9.20 -37.81 -13.57
CA VAL A 565 -10.41 -38.55 -13.84
C VAL A 565 -11.44 -38.14 -12.78
N GLY A 566 -12.48 -37.41 -13.17
CA GLY A 566 -13.75 -37.29 -12.42
C GLY A 566 -13.85 -36.20 -11.33
N THR A 567 -14.90 -35.37 -11.48
CA THR A 567 -15.63 -34.48 -10.53
C THR A 567 -15.02 -33.12 -10.08
N LYS A 568 -15.78 -32.02 -10.30
CA LYS A 568 -15.48 -30.61 -9.93
C LYS A 568 -15.46 -30.40 -8.38
N PRO A 569 -14.48 -29.69 -7.79
CA PRO A 569 -14.55 -29.27 -6.38
C PRO A 569 -15.46 -28.04 -6.21
N GLY A 570 -16.30 -28.02 -5.17
CA GLY A 570 -17.29 -26.96 -4.92
C GLY A 570 -16.68 -25.65 -4.39
N HIS A 571 -17.19 -24.51 -4.87
CA HIS A 571 -16.77 -23.17 -4.45
C HIS A 571 -17.10 -22.90 -2.96
N ARG A 572 -16.11 -22.42 -2.19
CA ARG A 572 -16.30 -21.86 -0.84
C ARG A 572 -16.32 -20.33 -0.94
N ILE A 573 -17.36 -19.71 -0.39
CA ILE A 573 -17.57 -18.27 -0.41
C ILE A 573 -17.59 -17.73 1.01
N LEU A 574 -16.85 -16.65 1.26
CA LEU A 574 -16.91 -15.88 2.50
C LEU A 574 -17.60 -14.54 2.22
N ALA A 575 -18.70 -14.24 2.92
CA ALA A 575 -19.28 -12.90 2.92
C ALA A 575 -18.80 -12.11 4.16
N LEU A 576 -18.23 -10.94 3.91
CA LEU A 576 -17.81 -9.99 4.95
C LEU A 576 -18.93 -8.96 5.15
N CYS A 577 -19.60 -9.01 6.30
CA CYS A 577 -20.69 -8.12 6.70
C CYS A 577 -20.29 -7.42 8.02
N LEU A 578 -19.37 -6.47 7.95
CA LEU A 578 -18.67 -5.93 9.12
C LEU A 578 -19.37 -4.69 9.70
N GLU A 579 -20.41 -4.18 9.06
CA GLU A 579 -21.13 -2.98 9.49
C GLU A 579 -22.57 -3.30 9.92
N ASP A 580 -23.39 -3.87 9.01
CA ASP A 580 -24.78 -4.22 9.32
C ASP A 580 -25.22 -5.50 8.58
N GLU A 581 -25.24 -6.61 9.31
CA GLU A 581 -25.70 -7.91 8.80
C GLU A 581 -27.18 -7.89 8.38
N SER A 582 -28.01 -7.13 9.10
CA SER A 582 -29.46 -7.13 8.88
C SER A 582 -29.84 -6.48 7.55
N LEU A 583 -29.10 -5.44 7.14
CA LEU A 583 -29.29 -4.77 5.87
C LEU A 583 -28.92 -5.67 4.68
N PHE A 584 -27.90 -6.52 4.83
CA PHE A 584 -27.49 -7.42 3.76
C PHE A 584 -28.59 -8.43 3.42
N ASP A 585 -29.22 -9.06 4.42
CA ASP A 585 -30.32 -10.00 4.17
C ASP A 585 -31.60 -9.31 3.69
N ALA A 586 -31.92 -8.15 4.25
CA ALA A 586 -33.12 -7.41 3.87
C ALA A 586 -33.08 -6.92 2.42
N CYS A 587 -31.92 -6.44 1.95
CA CYS A 587 -31.77 -5.86 0.62
C CYS A 587 -31.27 -6.85 -0.43
N PHE A 588 -30.49 -7.87 -0.05
CA PHE A 588 -29.82 -8.79 -0.98
C PHE A 588 -30.19 -10.26 -0.74
N GLY A 589 -31.32 -10.54 -0.08
CA GLY A 589 -31.80 -11.91 0.19
C GLY A 589 -31.93 -12.79 -1.06
N SER A 590 -32.31 -12.20 -2.21
CA SER A 590 -32.36 -12.91 -3.51
C SER A 590 -30.97 -13.41 -3.94
N LEU A 591 -29.95 -12.54 -3.89
CA LEU A 591 -28.57 -12.89 -4.18
C LEU A 591 -28.04 -13.98 -3.22
N VAL A 592 -28.31 -13.82 -1.92
CA VAL A 592 -27.95 -14.81 -0.90
C VAL A 592 -28.57 -16.18 -1.20
N SER A 593 -29.84 -16.22 -1.60
CA SER A 593 -30.53 -17.46 -1.97
C SER A 593 -29.89 -18.10 -3.21
N HIS A 594 -29.60 -17.31 -4.24
CA HIS A 594 -28.93 -17.80 -5.44
C HIS A 594 -27.52 -18.35 -5.17
N ILE A 595 -26.75 -17.71 -4.29
CA ILE A 595 -25.41 -18.19 -3.91
C ILE A 595 -25.50 -19.48 -3.09
N THR A 596 -26.32 -19.50 -2.04
CA THR A 596 -26.41 -20.65 -1.11
C THR A 596 -26.99 -21.90 -1.76
N SER A 597 -27.78 -21.76 -2.83
CA SER A 597 -28.24 -22.89 -3.65
C SER A 597 -27.14 -23.54 -4.52
N ARG A 598 -26.01 -22.87 -4.74
CA ARG A 598 -24.93 -23.30 -5.65
C ARG A 598 -23.57 -23.51 -4.99
N ALA A 599 -23.33 -22.87 -3.85
CA ALA A 599 -22.05 -22.88 -3.16
C ALA A 599 -22.20 -22.84 -1.64
N LYS A 600 -21.17 -23.30 -0.92
CA LYS A 600 -21.11 -23.14 0.53
C LYS A 600 -20.71 -21.69 0.86
N MET A 601 -21.57 -20.98 1.59
CA MET A 601 -21.33 -19.60 2.02
C MET A 601 -21.15 -19.52 3.54
N GLU A 602 -20.04 -18.95 3.99
CA GLU A 602 -19.73 -18.60 5.38
C GLU A 602 -19.81 -17.07 5.54
N ARG A 603 -20.12 -16.57 6.75
CA ARG A 603 -20.23 -15.13 7.04
C ARG A 603 -19.29 -14.73 8.16
N ALA A 604 -18.72 -13.53 8.07
CA ALA A 604 -18.00 -12.90 9.16
C ALA A 604 -18.57 -11.51 9.45
N THR A 605 -18.99 -11.31 10.71
CA THR A 605 -19.58 -10.06 11.19
C THR A 605 -18.69 -9.29 12.18
N THR A 606 -17.57 -9.89 12.58
CA THR A 606 -16.55 -9.23 13.39
C THR A 606 -15.18 -9.36 12.74
N GLN A 607 -14.27 -8.46 13.13
CA GLN A 607 -12.89 -8.48 12.66
C GLN A 607 -12.18 -9.80 13.02
N GLU A 608 -12.37 -10.32 14.22
CA GLU A 608 -11.76 -11.57 14.69
C GLU A 608 -12.26 -12.77 13.88
N ALA A 609 -13.58 -12.82 13.61
CA ALA A 609 -14.17 -13.87 12.80
C ALA A 609 -13.66 -13.82 11.36
N ALA A 610 -13.54 -12.62 10.78
CA ALA A 610 -13.03 -12.43 9.43
C ALA A 610 -11.57 -12.90 9.33
N LEU A 611 -10.70 -12.46 10.23
CA LEU A 611 -9.30 -12.88 10.28
C LEU A 611 -9.17 -14.39 10.48
N ALA A 612 -9.94 -14.98 11.40
CA ALA A 612 -9.90 -16.41 11.68
C ALA A 612 -10.28 -17.29 10.47
N ILE A 613 -11.08 -16.78 9.52
CA ILE A 613 -11.41 -17.49 8.28
C ILE A 613 -10.37 -17.21 7.19
N LEU A 614 -9.97 -15.94 7.03
CA LEU A 614 -9.02 -15.52 5.98
C LEU A 614 -7.61 -16.10 6.16
N THR A 615 -7.21 -16.41 7.39
CA THR A 615 -5.88 -16.98 7.71
C THR A 615 -5.86 -18.52 7.76
N GLN A 616 -6.93 -19.22 7.38
CA GLN A 616 -6.94 -20.69 7.34
C GLN A 616 -6.09 -21.22 6.18
N ASP A 617 -5.50 -22.41 6.36
CA ASP A 617 -4.70 -23.11 5.31
C ASP A 617 -5.49 -23.38 4.02
N SER A 618 -6.82 -23.43 4.11
CA SER A 618 -7.73 -23.50 2.97
C SER A 618 -8.59 -22.23 2.89
N PRO A 619 -8.08 -21.15 2.29
CA PRO A 619 -8.83 -19.89 2.20
C PRO A 619 -10.04 -20.04 1.26
N PRO A 620 -11.06 -19.17 1.41
CA PRO A 620 -12.21 -19.16 0.51
C PRO A 620 -11.79 -18.83 -0.92
N SER A 621 -12.41 -19.51 -1.89
CA SER A 621 -12.19 -19.25 -3.33
C SER A 621 -12.78 -17.91 -3.79
N VAL A 622 -13.81 -17.42 -3.07
CA VAL A 622 -14.46 -16.13 -3.33
C VAL A 622 -14.70 -15.41 -2.00
N ILE A 623 -14.41 -14.11 -1.96
CA ILE A 623 -14.77 -13.21 -0.86
C ILE A 623 -15.76 -12.18 -1.40
N LEU A 624 -16.95 -12.12 -0.80
CA LEU A 624 -17.97 -11.12 -1.08
C LEU A 624 -17.89 -10.03 -0.02
N ILE A 625 -17.55 -8.80 -0.41
CA ILE A 625 -17.59 -7.63 0.48
C ILE A 625 -18.99 -7.04 0.36
N ALA A 626 -19.78 -7.17 1.43
CA ALA A 626 -21.20 -6.83 1.44
C ALA A 626 -21.48 -5.38 1.88
N ASP A 627 -20.59 -4.77 2.66
CA ASP A 627 -20.79 -3.44 3.26
C ASP A 627 -19.48 -2.62 3.35
N GLY A 628 -19.61 -1.37 3.78
CA GLY A 628 -18.51 -0.41 3.89
C GLY A 628 -17.55 -0.68 5.06
N GLY A 629 -17.92 -1.57 5.99
CA GLY A 629 -17.19 -1.82 7.24
C GLY A 629 -15.75 -2.31 7.05
N LEU A 630 -15.43 -2.89 5.89
CA LEU A 630 -14.04 -3.26 5.57
C LEU A 630 -13.11 -2.04 5.46
N THR A 631 -13.62 -0.88 5.05
CA THR A 631 -12.83 0.34 4.80
C THR A 631 -12.22 0.96 6.07
N SER A 632 -12.74 0.57 7.25
CA SER A 632 -12.26 0.98 8.58
C SER A 632 -11.43 -0.08 9.30
N ARG A 633 -11.32 -1.30 8.74
CA ARG A 633 -10.68 -2.47 9.39
C ARG A 633 -9.43 -2.91 8.65
N ARG A 634 -8.35 -2.14 8.85
CA ARG A 634 -7.09 -2.27 8.12
C ARG A 634 -6.55 -3.71 8.06
N LYS A 635 -6.48 -4.43 9.18
CA LYS A 635 -5.93 -5.80 9.20
C LYS A 635 -6.74 -6.78 8.37
N VAL A 636 -8.07 -6.70 8.46
CA VAL A 636 -8.96 -7.54 7.66
C VAL A 636 -8.76 -7.22 6.18
N TRP A 637 -8.69 -5.93 5.86
CA TRP A 637 -8.53 -5.46 4.51
C TRP A 637 -7.19 -5.87 3.88
N GLU A 638 -6.07 -5.70 4.60
CA GLU A 638 -4.75 -6.17 4.18
C GLU A 638 -4.75 -7.68 3.92
N CYS A 639 -5.38 -8.46 4.80
CA CYS A 639 -5.53 -9.91 4.60
C CYS A 639 -6.39 -10.25 3.35
N VAL A 640 -7.46 -9.50 3.09
CA VAL A 640 -8.27 -9.63 1.86
C VAL A 640 -7.41 -9.31 0.62
N ILE A 641 -6.55 -8.30 0.67
CA ILE A 641 -5.63 -7.96 -0.44
C ILE A 641 -4.61 -9.07 -0.65
N ASP A 642 -4.05 -9.65 0.43
CA ASP A 642 -3.12 -10.77 0.34
C ASP A 642 -3.79 -11.99 -0.32
N ARG A 643 -4.99 -12.37 0.14
CA ARG A 643 -5.78 -13.47 -0.46
C ARG A 643 -6.15 -13.19 -1.91
N LEU A 644 -6.58 -11.97 -2.23
CA LEU A 644 -6.83 -11.52 -3.60
C LEU A 644 -5.59 -11.76 -4.47
N ARG A 645 -4.41 -11.39 -3.98
CA ARG A 645 -3.18 -11.52 -4.75
C ARG A 645 -2.72 -12.96 -4.94
N GLU A 646 -3.05 -13.83 -3.99
CA GLU A 646 -2.77 -15.27 -4.03
C GLU A 646 -3.74 -16.06 -4.92
N GLY A 647 -4.82 -15.45 -5.44
CA GLY A 647 -5.73 -16.10 -6.40
C GLY A 647 -7.21 -16.06 -6.03
N THR A 648 -7.59 -15.57 -4.85
CA THR A 648 -9.00 -15.46 -4.45
C THR A 648 -9.71 -14.40 -5.30
N THR A 649 -10.95 -14.68 -5.69
CA THR A 649 -11.81 -13.67 -6.32
C THR A 649 -12.48 -12.84 -5.23
N VAL A 650 -12.35 -11.52 -5.29
CA VAL A 650 -13.01 -10.59 -4.37
C VAL A 650 -14.07 -9.81 -5.13
N VAL A 651 -15.30 -9.78 -4.65
CA VAL A 651 -16.40 -9.04 -5.28
C VAL A 651 -16.98 -8.05 -4.28
N LEU A 652 -16.91 -6.76 -4.60
CA LEU A 652 -17.61 -5.70 -3.90
C LEU A 652 -19.01 -5.57 -4.48
N ALA A 653 -20.01 -5.87 -3.66
CA ALA A 653 -21.42 -5.79 -4.01
C ALA A 653 -22.22 -5.44 -2.75
N GLY A 654 -23.54 -5.67 -2.78
CA GLY A 654 -24.37 -5.39 -1.63
C GLY A 654 -24.49 -3.89 -1.37
N SER A 655 -24.40 -3.51 -0.10
CA SER A 655 -24.48 -2.13 0.37
C SER A 655 -23.14 -1.37 0.31
N PHE A 656 -22.06 -1.99 -0.18
CA PHE A 656 -20.76 -1.31 -0.25
C PHE A 656 -20.84 0.03 -0.97
N SER A 657 -21.48 0.07 -2.15
CA SER A 657 -21.62 1.27 -2.99
C SER A 657 -22.42 2.40 -2.32
N SER A 658 -23.31 2.08 -1.37
CA SER A 658 -24.16 3.04 -0.66
C SER A 658 -23.62 3.50 0.69
N MET A 659 -22.72 2.72 1.30
CA MET A 659 -22.18 2.97 2.64
C MET A 659 -20.81 3.65 2.66
N VAL A 660 -20.09 3.67 1.53
CA VAL A 660 -18.77 4.34 1.46
C VAL A 660 -18.87 5.78 0.97
N ASN A 661 -18.09 6.68 1.57
CA ASN A 661 -17.87 8.04 1.08
C ASN A 661 -16.77 8.09 -0.01
N GLU A 662 -16.46 9.28 -0.53
CA GLU A 662 -15.42 9.45 -1.58
C GLU A 662 -14.01 9.07 -1.12
N GLY A 663 -13.61 9.49 0.08
CA GLY A 663 -12.30 9.15 0.66
C GLY A 663 -12.13 7.66 0.85
N GLN A 664 -13.11 7.00 1.49
CA GLN A 664 -13.15 5.55 1.70
C GLN A 664 -13.08 4.78 0.38
N PHE A 665 -13.86 5.20 -0.63
CA PHE A 665 -13.85 4.55 -1.95
C PHE A 665 -12.48 4.68 -2.63
N ASN A 666 -11.96 5.90 -2.73
CA ASN A 666 -10.70 6.16 -3.44
C ASN A 666 -9.52 5.48 -2.73
N ARG A 667 -9.49 5.54 -1.39
CA ARG A 667 -8.51 4.82 -0.56
C ARG A 667 -8.58 3.32 -0.80
N PHE A 668 -9.78 2.76 -0.86
CA PHE A 668 -9.97 1.33 -1.07
C PHE A 668 -9.24 0.85 -2.34
N PHE A 669 -9.48 1.51 -3.46
CA PHE A 669 -8.86 1.07 -4.72
C PHE A 669 -7.38 1.47 -4.82
N ALA A 670 -7.00 2.65 -4.31
CA ALA A 670 -5.60 3.11 -4.30
C ALA A 670 -4.68 2.12 -3.56
N ARG A 671 -5.09 1.63 -2.38
CA ARG A 671 -4.30 0.67 -1.60
C ARG A 671 -4.18 -0.70 -2.27
N VAL A 672 -5.19 -1.11 -3.03
CA VAL A 672 -5.14 -2.34 -3.85
C VAL A 672 -4.14 -2.19 -5.01
N GLY A 673 -3.93 -0.95 -5.49
CA GLY A 673 -3.11 -0.62 -6.65
C GLY A 673 -3.92 -0.30 -7.90
N LEU A 674 -5.21 0.05 -7.75
CA LEU A 674 -6.09 0.44 -8.85
C LEU A 674 -6.34 1.95 -8.82
N PRO A 675 -6.30 2.65 -9.97
CA PRO A 675 -6.49 4.10 -10.04
C PRO A 675 -7.96 4.54 -9.91
N TRP A 676 -8.85 3.62 -9.50
CA TRP A 676 -10.29 3.83 -9.53
C TRP A 676 -10.71 4.86 -8.49
N GLN A 677 -11.62 5.74 -8.89
CA GLN A 677 -12.15 6.81 -8.05
C GLN A 677 -13.67 6.82 -8.05
N ARG A 678 -14.27 7.39 -7.01
CA ARG A 678 -15.72 7.52 -6.88
C ARG A 678 -16.27 8.32 -8.06
N GLY A 679 -17.23 7.72 -8.74
CA GLY A 679 -17.84 8.23 -9.95
C GLY A 679 -19.10 9.05 -9.73
N SER A 680 -19.78 9.29 -10.84
CA SER A 680 -21.15 9.81 -10.83
C SER A 680 -22.11 8.87 -10.06
N TYR A 681 -23.18 9.43 -9.48
CA TYR A 681 -24.20 8.66 -8.76
C TYR A 681 -25.59 9.03 -9.28
N HIS A 682 -26.21 8.13 -10.03
CA HIS A 682 -27.53 8.35 -10.62
C HIS A 682 -28.15 7.04 -11.11
N ARG A 683 -29.44 7.10 -11.46
CA ARG A 683 -30.13 5.98 -12.13
C ARG A 683 -29.98 6.12 -13.63
N THR A 684 -29.53 5.05 -14.28
CA THR A 684 -29.38 5.00 -15.73
C THR A 684 -29.45 3.54 -16.24
N THR A 685 -29.46 3.38 -17.56
CA THR A 685 -29.33 2.08 -18.23
C THR A 685 -27.88 1.86 -18.61
N VAL A 686 -27.33 0.73 -18.18
CA VAL A 686 -25.96 0.34 -18.50
C VAL A 686 -25.97 -0.81 -19.51
N SER A 687 -24.96 -0.84 -20.36
CA SER A 687 -24.82 -1.84 -21.43
C SER A 687 -23.54 -2.66 -21.26
N LEU A 688 -23.64 -3.94 -21.60
CA LEU A 688 -22.52 -4.89 -21.52
C LEU A 688 -21.46 -4.57 -22.57
N CYS A 689 -20.21 -4.48 -22.14
CA CYS A 689 -19.04 -4.30 -22.98
C CYS A 689 -18.59 -5.67 -23.53
N ARG A 690 -19.21 -6.11 -24.63
CA ARG A 690 -19.04 -7.47 -25.20
C ARG A 690 -17.62 -7.75 -25.70
N ASP A 691 -16.87 -6.71 -26.01
CA ASP A 691 -15.45 -6.74 -26.38
C ASP A 691 -14.53 -7.11 -25.20
N VAL A 692 -15.01 -6.94 -23.96
CA VAL A 692 -14.22 -7.12 -22.73
C VAL A 692 -14.47 -8.48 -22.07
N VAL A 693 -15.68 -9.02 -22.22
CA VAL A 693 -16.09 -10.27 -21.59
C VAL A 693 -15.99 -11.43 -22.58
N ASP A 694 -15.52 -12.59 -22.11
CA ASP A 694 -15.47 -13.82 -22.91
C ASP A 694 -16.82 -14.08 -23.61
N GLY A 695 -16.78 -14.51 -24.88
CA GLY A 695 -17.98 -14.60 -25.72
C GLY A 695 -19.05 -15.55 -25.19
N ASP A 696 -18.66 -16.65 -24.55
CA ASP A 696 -19.62 -17.58 -23.94
C ASP A 696 -20.29 -16.94 -22.70
N LEU A 697 -19.49 -16.32 -21.83
CA LEU A 697 -20.00 -15.63 -20.65
C LEU A 697 -20.86 -14.41 -21.03
N ALA A 698 -20.46 -13.64 -22.04
CA ALA A 698 -21.18 -12.49 -22.54
C ALA A 698 -22.57 -12.85 -23.10
N SER A 699 -22.74 -14.08 -23.61
CA SER A 699 -24.04 -14.56 -24.10
C SER A 699 -25.05 -14.85 -22.98
N ARG A 700 -24.54 -15.14 -21.76
CA ARG A 700 -25.34 -15.47 -20.58
C ARG A 700 -25.59 -14.26 -19.67
N LEU A 701 -24.86 -13.17 -19.90
CA LEU A 701 -25.02 -11.91 -19.17
C LEU A 701 -26.10 -11.01 -19.79
N PRO A 702 -26.81 -10.20 -18.98
CA PRO A 702 -27.75 -9.20 -19.49
C PRO A 702 -27.09 -8.23 -20.49
N SER A 703 -27.64 -8.10 -21.70
CA SER A 703 -27.05 -7.19 -22.70
C SER A 703 -27.11 -5.71 -22.30
N ALA A 704 -28.18 -5.31 -21.59
CA ALA A 704 -28.34 -4.01 -20.95
C ALA A 704 -29.41 -4.10 -19.85
N TYR A 705 -29.30 -3.28 -18.82
CA TYR A 705 -30.33 -3.15 -17.77
C TYR A 705 -30.24 -1.81 -17.04
N SER A 706 -31.36 -1.40 -16.42
CA SER A 706 -31.42 -0.19 -15.61
C SER A 706 -31.02 -0.49 -14.16
N GLN A 707 -30.21 0.38 -13.57
CA GLN A 707 -29.84 0.31 -12.15
C GLN A 707 -29.65 1.71 -11.56
N LYS A 708 -29.72 1.83 -10.22
CA LYS A 708 -29.25 3.03 -9.52
C LYS A 708 -27.80 2.78 -9.13
N ALA A 709 -26.86 3.37 -9.86
CA ALA A 709 -25.45 3.02 -9.77
C ALA A 709 -24.61 4.16 -9.18
N LEU A 710 -23.67 3.78 -8.32
CA LEU A 710 -22.45 4.53 -8.11
C LEU A 710 -21.42 4.05 -9.13
N PHE A 711 -20.90 4.95 -9.96
CA PHE A 711 -19.89 4.61 -10.96
C PHE A 711 -18.49 4.61 -10.35
N ALA A 712 -17.55 3.93 -11.00
CA ALA A 712 -16.11 4.03 -10.75
C ALA A 712 -15.44 4.72 -11.95
N LYS A 713 -14.69 5.81 -11.73
CA LYS A 713 -13.90 6.51 -12.76
C LYS A 713 -12.52 5.90 -12.90
N ASN A 714 -11.83 6.21 -13.99
CA ASN A 714 -10.46 5.74 -14.29
C ASN A 714 -10.35 4.21 -14.32
N VAL A 715 -11.45 3.55 -14.68
CA VAL A 715 -11.47 2.11 -14.91
C VAL A 715 -10.90 1.86 -16.30
N GLU A 716 -9.84 1.06 -16.37
CA GLU A 716 -9.26 0.67 -17.65
C GLU A 716 -10.29 -0.08 -18.50
N ARG A 717 -10.29 0.12 -19.82
CA ARG A 717 -11.30 -0.45 -20.72
C ARG A 717 -11.39 -1.98 -20.60
N SER A 718 -10.25 -2.64 -20.42
CA SER A 718 -10.10 -4.09 -20.20
C SER A 718 -10.83 -4.63 -18.96
N ALA A 719 -11.18 -3.75 -18.01
CA ALA A 719 -11.86 -4.11 -16.78
C ALA A 719 -13.33 -3.65 -16.76
N ALA A 720 -13.76 -2.77 -17.66
CA ALA A 720 -15.11 -2.20 -17.64
C ALA A 720 -16.14 -3.17 -18.24
N TRP A 721 -16.93 -3.84 -17.41
CA TRP A 721 -17.97 -4.77 -17.85
C TRP A 721 -19.26 -4.07 -18.27
N TYR A 722 -19.73 -3.09 -17.48
CA TYR A 722 -20.94 -2.32 -17.80
C TYR A 722 -20.69 -0.82 -17.69
N THR A 723 -21.09 -0.10 -18.73
CA THR A 723 -20.94 1.36 -18.86
C THR A 723 -22.25 1.97 -19.37
N GLU A 724 -22.45 3.28 -19.16
CA GLU A 724 -23.60 3.99 -19.72
C GLU A 724 -23.47 4.20 -21.24
N SER A 725 -22.23 4.41 -21.72
CA SER A 725 -21.90 4.53 -23.13
C SER A 725 -20.53 3.91 -23.42
N GLU A 726 -20.29 3.45 -24.66
CA GLU A 726 -19.00 2.88 -25.08
C GLU A 726 -17.83 3.87 -24.91
N THR A 727 -18.11 5.17 -24.90
CA THR A 727 -17.15 6.26 -24.71
C THR A 727 -17.02 6.72 -23.26
N SER A 728 -17.74 6.10 -22.32
CA SER A 728 -17.70 6.48 -20.91
C SER A 728 -16.36 6.14 -20.28
N ASN A 729 -15.76 7.10 -19.59
CA ASN A 729 -14.56 6.91 -18.76
C ASN A 729 -14.89 6.38 -17.35
N GLU A 730 -16.16 6.05 -17.10
CA GLU A 730 -16.64 5.49 -15.84
C GLU A 730 -17.44 4.21 -16.08
N ALA A 731 -17.32 3.24 -15.16
CA ALA A 731 -18.00 1.96 -15.22
C ALA A 731 -18.91 1.75 -14.01
N ALA A 732 -20.13 1.27 -14.24
CA ALA A 732 -21.04 0.84 -13.18
C ALA A 732 -20.67 -0.55 -12.65
N VAL A 733 -20.04 -1.37 -13.49
CA VAL A 733 -19.51 -2.68 -13.13
C VAL A 733 -18.12 -2.84 -13.72
N ALA A 734 -17.16 -3.22 -12.88
CA ALA A 734 -15.79 -3.44 -13.29
C ALA A 734 -15.24 -4.76 -12.72
N PHE A 735 -14.36 -5.43 -13.47
CA PHE A 735 -13.69 -6.66 -13.05
C PHE A 735 -12.23 -6.65 -13.49
N ALA A 736 -11.34 -6.31 -12.57
CA ALA A 736 -9.91 -6.19 -12.82
C ALA A 736 -9.13 -7.39 -12.30
N LYS A 737 -8.02 -7.70 -12.96
CA LYS A 737 -7.03 -8.67 -12.44
C LYS A 737 -6.16 -7.98 -11.40
N VAL A 738 -6.01 -8.58 -10.23
CA VAL A 738 -5.13 -8.09 -9.14
C VAL A 738 -4.40 -9.29 -8.56
N GLY A 739 -3.07 -9.30 -8.67
CA GLY A 739 -2.32 -10.51 -8.38
C GLY A 739 -2.68 -11.66 -9.32
N SER A 740 -2.76 -12.85 -8.74
CA SER A 740 -3.31 -14.04 -9.36
C SER A 740 -4.84 -14.08 -9.29
N GLY A 741 -5.49 -13.23 -8.49
CA GLY A 741 -6.94 -13.18 -8.34
C GLY A 741 -7.62 -12.08 -9.18
N ARG A 742 -8.89 -11.83 -8.88
CA ARG A 742 -9.72 -10.83 -9.57
C ARG A 742 -10.55 -10.02 -8.58
N LEU A 743 -10.63 -8.72 -8.82
CA LEU A 743 -11.43 -7.78 -8.05
C LEU A 743 -12.62 -7.31 -8.89
N GLY A 744 -13.83 -7.62 -8.43
CA GLY A 744 -15.09 -7.15 -8.98
C GLY A 744 -15.67 -6.01 -8.18
N TYR A 745 -16.22 -5.02 -8.87
CA TYR A 745 -17.01 -3.95 -8.29
C TYR A 745 -18.36 -3.88 -9.01
N VAL A 746 -19.44 -3.91 -8.24
CA VAL A 746 -20.81 -3.71 -8.70
C VAL A 746 -21.37 -2.48 -7.99
N GLY A 747 -21.59 -1.41 -8.75
CA GLY A 747 -22.03 -0.11 -8.25
C GLY A 747 -23.51 -0.01 -7.91
N ASP A 748 -24.28 -1.07 -8.11
CA ASP A 748 -25.71 -1.09 -7.83
C ASP A 748 -25.99 -0.86 -6.35
N VAL A 749 -26.89 0.06 -6.04
CA VAL A 749 -27.31 0.38 -4.67
C VAL A 749 -28.57 -0.37 -4.27
N ASN A 750 -29.38 -0.83 -5.22
CA ASN A 750 -30.69 -1.41 -4.95
C ASN A 750 -30.72 -2.94 -4.98
N GLY A 751 -29.70 -3.59 -5.54
CA GLY A 751 -29.69 -5.05 -5.71
C GLY A 751 -30.66 -5.54 -6.79
N GLU A 752 -30.66 -4.88 -7.95
CA GLU A 752 -31.48 -5.26 -9.10
C GLU A 752 -31.17 -6.71 -9.53
N GLU A 753 -32.17 -7.48 -9.95
CA GLU A 753 -32.00 -8.91 -10.28
C GLU A 753 -30.96 -9.14 -11.39
N ALA A 754 -30.86 -8.21 -12.35
CA ALA A 754 -29.83 -8.28 -13.38
C ALA A 754 -28.41 -8.12 -12.80
N SER A 755 -28.23 -7.28 -11.78
CA SER A 755 -26.97 -7.13 -11.05
C SER A 755 -26.61 -8.40 -10.28
N ASN A 756 -27.62 -9.11 -9.73
CA ASN A 756 -27.39 -10.39 -9.06
C ASN A 756 -26.81 -11.43 -10.02
N VAL A 757 -27.29 -11.48 -11.27
CA VAL A 757 -26.72 -12.36 -12.31
C VAL A 757 -25.25 -12.03 -12.58
N VAL A 758 -24.91 -10.74 -12.60
CA VAL A 758 -23.53 -10.27 -12.78
C VAL A 758 -22.64 -10.69 -11.61
N VAL A 759 -23.11 -10.55 -10.36
CA VAL A 759 -22.37 -11.02 -9.18
C VAL A 759 -22.14 -12.53 -9.23
N LEU A 760 -23.17 -13.32 -9.58
CA LEU A 760 -23.04 -14.77 -9.73
C LEU A 760 -22.00 -15.14 -10.80
N ALA A 761 -21.96 -14.42 -11.92
CA ALA A 761 -20.95 -14.59 -12.96
C ALA A 761 -19.54 -14.33 -12.43
N MET A 762 -19.32 -13.22 -11.72
CA MET A 762 -18.01 -12.91 -11.12
C MET A 762 -17.58 -13.96 -10.09
N CYS A 763 -18.52 -14.52 -9.34
CA CYS A 763 -18.28 -15.60 -8.38
C CYS A 763 -18.06 -16.99 -9.04
N GLY A 764 -18.20 -17.10 -10.37
CA GLY A 764 -18.10 -18.38 -11.09
C GLY A 764 -19.29 -19.32 -10.87
N LEU A 765 -20.44 -18.80 -10.48
CA LEU A 765 -21.67 -19.55 -10.16
C LEU A 765 -22.75 -19.45 -11.25
N LEU A 766 -22.45 -18.80 -12.37
CA LEU A 766 -23.38 -18.71 -13.50
C LEU A 766 -23.22 -19.94 -14.41
N ASP A 767 -24.31 -20.71 -14.53
CA ASP A 767 -24.38 -21.97 -15.29
C ASP A 767 -24.38 -21.76 -16.80
#